data_AF-A0A7W8E7E4-F1
#
_entry.id   AF-A0A7W8E7E4-F1
#
_cell.length_a   1.000
_cell.length_b   1.000
_cell.length_c   1.000
_cell.angle_alpha   90.00
_cell.angle_beta   90.00
_cell.angle_gamma   90.00
#
_symmetry.space_group_name_H-M   'P 1'
#
loop_
_entity.id
_entity.type
_entity.pdbx_description
1 polymer ?
#
loop_
_entity_poly.entity_id
_entity_poly.type
_entity_poly.pdbx_seq_one_letter_code
_entity_poly.pdbx_strand_id
1 'polypeptide(L)'
;MQSHGYNYVNIDAGWQASFDGYGRPTANTGLFPDIASLISHIHQNGQKAGIYWTPGVPKEAAKTNYQILDTAYHIKDILAVPYTSGDSAASSSSDGSLSNYKIDFTKAGSQEYVDSIVALFASWGVDFIRLDAVGPSVSNVSLDNRLEVAAWGKAAAKNGHPMWLTLSSSLDQDYVGTWEQYSNARRIGADIECKGTCSSITNWALTSQRFYDLLPWQNHANYLAGWNDLGPLVVGNSVVSGLTSTEQQSAITLWAMANAPMYLGGDLTTIDSIGMDLVTNDEVIAVDQAGHPANQVAGGMTPVWVSDAGDGGFYVALFNLNASPAPVTIKWSNLGFEQAPSVRDVWAHKDLGPLVEKFTADVLGHGVRLLKVTTKGQVERELAQSYEAEAAVSNGRTVFSTCQSCSGANKAMRLGLDANNTLTFNNVYVDQPGTYRMEIAPATSGPRDLFFQVNGEPLTPLKFGGSSFNQPSSTTVPVKLQAGYNRIQFGNPFNAAPDLDRISVIGQGFALPPSIKAYEAETAELGGTEYTTLCQYCSGGSKVASLDQSADNTVTFTDVSAAGAGSYELEVDYITTGQHSLFMQINDGKEIVLNLTGSTSSLPTSTVIPVVLKGGKNKIQFGSRDAEAPALDRIALESPLGPTSLTTSLVSTYGEGSKRVWKLDIVNTGEEIAHGAQINLLSLTQASGQEACQPKVIENLPLNVGDIPRHEHRSVSVPLDFSDCSSDARFNAMIVFSSDKGAVVGNAIGPVSAK
;
A
#
# COMPACT_ATOMS: atom_id res chain seq x y z
N MET A 1 -22.52 -2.95 -12.78
CA MET A 1 -21.19 -3.60 -12.73
C MET A 1 -20.95 -4.53 -13.91
N GLN A 2 -21.79 -5.55 -14.19
CA GLN A 2 -21.56 -6.49 -15.31
C GLN A 2 -21.36 -5.82 -16.69
N SER A 3 -22.12 -4.77 -16.99
CA SER A 3 -21.96 -3.97 -18.22
C SER A 3 -20.57 -3.34 -18.39
N HIS A 4 -19.80 -3.24 -17.31
CA HIS A 4 -18.45 -2.68 -17.25
C HIS A 4 -17.37 -3.78 -17.17
N GLY A 5 -17.72 -5.06 -17.32
CA GLY A 5 -16.76 -6.17 -17.37
C GLY A 5 -16.68 -7.06 -16.14
N TYR A 6 -17.37 -6.73 -15.03
CA TYR A 6 -17.41 -7.57 -13.83
C TYR A 6 -18.30 -8.81 -14.04
N ASN A 7 -17.68 -9.91 -14.45
CA ASN A 7 -18.39 -11.09 -14.96
C ASN A 7 -18.28 -12.34 -14.07
N TYR A 8 -17.53 -12.32 -12.97
CA TYR A 8 -17.34 -13.48 -12.11
C TYR A 8 -18.03 -13.31 -10.75
N VAL A 9 -18.64 -14.39 -10.26
CA VAL A 9 -19.11 -14.53 -8.88
C VAL A 9 -18.36 -15.72 -8.27
N ASN A 10 -17.39 -15.43 -7.41
CA ASN A 10 -16.48 -16.44 -6.87
C ASN A 10 -16.92 -16.84 -5.45
N ILE A 11 -17.25 -18.12 -5.25
CA ILE A 11 -17.58 -18.69 -3.94
C ILE A 11 -16.27 -19.06 -3.24
N ASP A 12 -15.93 -18.30 -2.19
CA ASP A 12 -14.69 -18.50 -1.43
C ASP A 12 -14.83 -19.58 -0.33
N ALA A 13 -13.92 -19.61 0.65
CA ALA A 13 -13.90 -20.61 1.71
C ALA A 13 -15.23 -20.72 2.49
N GLY A 14 -15.57 -21.94 2.92
CA GLY A 14 -16.76 -22.22 3.75
C GLY A 14 -17.91 -22.97 3.06
N TRP A 15 -17.80 -23.23 1.75
CA TRP A 15 -18.85 -23.92 0.98
C TRP A 15 -18.91 -25.44 1.19
N GLN A 16 -17.79 -26.08 1.50
CA GLN A 16 -17.65 -27.53 1.63
C GLN A 16 -18.05 -28.04 3.01
N ALA A 17 -18.67 -29.23 3.08
CA ALA A 17 -18.94 -29.92 4.36
C ALA A 17 -18.36 -31.34 4.45
N SER A 18 -18.32 -32.10 3.35
CA SER A 18 -17.93 -33.52 3.40
C SER A 18 -17.32 -33.99 2.07
N PHE A 19 -17.32 -35.31 1.86
CA PHE A 19 -16.82 -35.97 0.66
C PHE A 19 -17.81 -37.02 0.15
N ASP A 20 -17.80 -37.26 -1.16
CA ASP A 20 -18.55 -38.35 -1.77
C ASP A 20 -17.82 -39.70 -1.63
N GLY A 21 -18.36 -40.75 -2.24
CA GLY A 21 -17.79 -42.10 -2.19
C GLY A 21 -16.40 -42.25 -2.82
N TYR A 22 -15.90 -41.20 -3.49
CA TYR A 22 -14.61 -41.16 -4.16
C TYR A 22 -13.62 -40.17 -3.53
N GLY A 23 -13.96 -39.58 -2.38
CA GLY A 23 -13.12 -38.60 -1.71
C GLY A 23 -13.11 -37.22 -2.39
N ARG A 24 -14.08 -36.93 -3.27
CA ARG A 24 -14.28 -35.60 -3.88
C ARG A 24 -15.21 -34.76 -2.99
N PRO A 25 -15.08 -33.43 -2.97
CA PRO A 25 -15.82 -32.61 -2.02
C PRO A 25 -17.32 -32.57 -2.28
N THR A 26 -18.10 -32.48 -1.21
CA THR A 26 -19.54 -32.19 -1.25
C THR A 26 -19.85 -30.89 -0.52
N ALA A 27 -20.77 -30.11 -1.10
CA ALA A 27 -21.20 -28.83 -0.54
C ALA A 27 -21.96 -29.02 0.78
N ASN A 28 -21.89 -28.02 1.65
CA ASN A 28 -22.71 -27.95 2.85
C ASN A 28 -24.16 -27.73 2.47
N THR A 29 -24.98 -28.79 2.49
CA THR A 29 -26.40 -28.70 2.06
C THR A 29 -27.27 -27.81 2.95
N GLY A 30 -26.80 -27.44 4.15
CA GLY A 30 -27.47 -26.45 5.00
C GLY A 30 -27.30 -25.01 4.51
N LEU A 31 -26.20 -24.72 3.83
CA LEU A 31 -25.88 -23.39 3.26
C LEU A 31 -26.10 -23.35 1.74
N PHE A 32 -25.77 -24.44 1.05
CA PHE A 32 -25.84 -24.64 -0.38
C PHE A 32 -26.66 -25.91 -0.67
N PRO A 33 -28.00 -25.86 -0.57
CA PRO A 33 -28.85 -27.04 -0.77
C PRO A 33 -28.64 -27.73 -2.12
N ASP A 34 -28.34 -26.94 -3.16
CA ASP A 34 -27.95 -27.40 -4.49
C ASP A 34 -26.95 -26.40 -5.11
N ILE A 35 -25.67 -26.73 -5.03
CA ILE A 35 -24.59 -25.88 -5.55
C ILE A 35 -24.61 -25.78 -7.09
N ALA A 36 -25.04 -26.84 -7.79
CA ALA A 36 -25.11 -26.83 -9.25
C ALA A 36 -26.25 -25.93 -9.74
N SER A 37 -27.39 -25.92 -9.03
CA SER A 37 -28.48 -24.96 -9.29
C SER A 37 -28.08 -23.51 -8.99
N LEU A 38 -27.29 -23.27 -7.94
CA LEU A 38 -26.73 -21.92 -7.66
C LEU A 38 -25.81 -21.45 -8.80
N ILE A 39 -24.89 -22.30 -9.26
CA ILE A 39 -24.01 -21.99 -10.39
C ILE A 39 -24.83 -21.75 -11.67
N SER A 40 -25.83 -22.60 -11.92
CA SER A 40 -26.75 -22.41 -13.05
C SER A 40 -27.49 -21.07 -12.97
N HIS A 41 -27.86 -20.61 -11.76
CA HIS A 41 -28.46 -19.30 -11.56
C HIS A 41 -27.49 -18.15 -11.89
N ILE A 42 -26.22 -18.25 -11.48
CA ILE A 42 -25.16 -17.30 -11.83
C ILE A 42 -25.01 -17.22 -13.37
N HIS A 43 -24.98 -18.36 -14.05
CA HIS A 43 -24.92 -18.44 -15.51
C HIS A 43 -26.15 -17.86 -16.21
N GLN A 44 -27.35 -18.07 -15.67
CA GLN A 44 -28.59 -17.48 -16.20
C GLN A 44 -28.60 -15.95 -16.15
N ASN A 45 -27.83 -15.35 -15.23
CA ASN A 45 -27.58 -13.91 -15.18
C ASN A 45 -26.43 -13.46 -16.14
N GLY A 46 -25.88 -14.37 -16.94
CA GLY A 46 -24.78 -14.10 -17.89
C GLY A 46 -23.40 -13.94 -17.23
N GLN A 47 -23.26 -14.35 -15.96
CA GLN A 47 -22.00 -14.32 -15.22
C GLN A 47 -21.34 -15.70 -15.23
N LYS A 48 -20.10 -15.76 -14.76
CA LYS A 48 -19.28 -16.95 -14.55
C LYS A 48 -19.17 -17.27 -13.06
N ALA A 49 -19.03 -18.53 -12.70
CA ALA A 49 -18.97 -18.98 -11.32
C ALA A 49 -17.56 -19.47 -10.95
N GLY A 50 -17.08 -19.05 -9.78
CA GLY A 50 -15.82 -19.53 -9.21
C GLY A 50 -15.99 -20.35 -7.95
N ILE A 51 -15.01 -21.22 -7.66
CA ILE A 51 -14.98 -22.04 -6.44
C ILE A 51 -13.58 -22.05 -5.78
N TYR A 52 -13.58 -22.27 -4.48
CA TYR A 52 -12.38 -22.32 -3.64
C TYR A 52 -11.93 -23.77 -3.34
N TRP A 53 -10.62 -24.01 -3.34
CA TRP A 53 -9.98 -25.26 -2.92
C TRP A 53 -8.61 -25.02 -2.26
N THR A 54 -8.09 -25.98 -1.47
CA THR A 54 -6.71 -25.96 -0.95
C THR A 54 -5.92 -27.22 -1.33
N PRO A 55 -4.59 -27.13 -1.54
CA PRO A 55 -3.75 -28.28 -1.82
C PRO A 55 -3.83 -29.43 -0.79
N GLY A 56 -3.45 -30.62 -1.24
CA GLY A 56 -3.45 -31.85 -0.48
C GLY A 56 -4.83 -32.51 -0.36
N VAL A 57 -4.88 -33.54 0.49
CA VAL A 57 -6.10 -34.28 0.79
C VAL A 57 -6.54 -33.98 2.22
N PRO A 58 -7.78 -33.51 2.45
CA PRO A 58 -8.29 -33.32 3.79
C PRO A 58 -8.24 -34.60 4.63
N LYS A 59 -7.87 -34.47 5.90
CA LYS A 59 -7.63 -35.58 6.83
C LYS A 59 -8.83 -36.54 6.93
N GLU A 60 -10.05 -36.03 6.88
CA GLU A 60 -11.26 -36.86 6.93
C GLU A 60 -11.39 -37.76 5.69
N ALA A 61 -11.07 -37.26 4.50
CA ALA A 61 -11.04 -38.08 3.28
C ALA A 61 -9.95 -39.17 3.35
N ALA A 62 -8.77 -38.79 3.86
CA ALA A 62 -7.67 -39.74 4.06
C ALA A 62 -7.97 -40.81 5.11
N LYS A 63 -8.71 -40.47 6.17
CA LYS A 63 -9.11 -41.41 7.22
C LYS A 63 -10.01 -42.52 6.68
N THR A 64 -11.01 -42.15 5.88
CA THR A 64 -11.94 -43.11 5.26
C THR A 64 -11.28 -43.92 4.15
N ASN A 65 -10.22 -43.39 3.53
CA ASN A 65 -9.47 -44.05 2.46
C ASN A 65 -10.36 -44.40 1.26
N TYR A 66 -11.10 -43.42 0.74
CA TYR A 66 -11.96 -43.59 -0.42
C TYR A 66 -11.19 -44.11 -1.64
N GLN A 67 -11.86 -44.88 -2.49
CA GLN A 67 -11.35 -45.23 -3.82
C GLN A 67 -11.33 -43.98 -4.70
N ILE A 68 -10.26 -43.73 -5.43
CA ILE A 68 -10.19 -42.61 -6.38
C ILE A 68 -11.00 -43.00 -7.62
N LEU A 69 -11.92 -42.12 -8.04
CA LEU A 69 -12.87 -42.35 -9.14
C LEU A 69 -12.17 -42.91 -10.39
N ASP A 70 -12.74 -43.95 -10.98
CA ASP A 70 -12.26 -44.63 -12.19
C ASP A 70 -10.84 -45.22 -12.10
N THR A 71 -10.31 -45.43 -10.88
CA THR A 71 -9.01 -46.08 -10.66
C THR A 71 -9.11 -47.25 -9.68
N ALA A 72 -8.04 -48.05 -9.59
CA ALA A 72 -7.87 -49.05 -8.53
C ALA A 72 -7.23 -48.49 -7.24
N TYR A 73 -6.81 -47.22 -7.26
CA TYR A 73 -6.08 -46.58 -6.16
C TYR A 73 -7.05 -45.99 -5.13
N HIS A 74 -6.58 -45.85 -3.90
CA HIS A 74 -7.28 -45.20 -2.80
C HIS A 74 -6.50 -43.98 -2.31
N ILE A 75 -7.16 -43.10 -1.56
CA ILE A 75 -6.54 -41.87 -1.05
C ILE A 75 -5.19 -42.12 -0.36
N LYS A 76 -5.06 -43.14 0.50
CA LYS A 76 -3.78 -43.40 1.20
C LYS A 76 -2.66 -43.85 0.26
N ASP A 77 -2.98 -44.37 -0.92
CA ASP A 77 -1.99 -44.80 -1.90
C ASP A 77 -1.23 -43.61 -2.48
N ILE A 78 -1.84 -42.42 -2.53
CA ILE A 78 -1.26 -41.21 -3.14
C ILE A 78 -0.61 -40.25 -2.14
N LEU A 79 -0.72 -40.47 -0.83
CA LEU A 79 -0.18 -39.55 0.17
C LEU A 79 1.33 -39.71 0.36
N ALA A 80 2.03 -38.60 0.64
CA ALA A 80 3.40 -38.64 1.13
C ALA A 80 3.46 -39.35 2.50
N VAL A 81 4.43 -40.26 2.66
CA VAL A 81 4.65 -40.99 3.93
C VAL A 81 6.12 -40.84 4.34
N PRO A 82 6.44 -40.33 5.55
CA PRO A 82 5.51 -39.90 6.62
C PRO A 82 4.60 -38.74 6.20
N TYR A 83 3.40 -38.66 6.80
CA TYR A 83 2.44 -37.60 6.49
C TYR A 83 3.04 -36.22 6.79
N THR A 84 2.89 -35.31 5.83
CA THR A 84 3.35 -33.92 5.88
C THR A 84 2.24 -32.99 5.42
N SER A 85 2.34 -31.69 5.75
CA SER A 85 1.33 -30.69 5.45
C SER A 85 1.08 -30.58 3.94
N GLY A 86 -0.19 -30.66 3.55
CA GLY A 86 -0.63 -30.47 2.17
C GLY A 86 -0.60 -29.01 1.73
N ASP A 87 -0.86 -28.08 2.63
CA ASP A 87 -0.95 -26.65 2.34
C ASP A 87 -0.44 -25.80 3.52
N SER A 88 -0.41 -24.47 3.36
CA SER A 88 0.11 -23.56 4.38
C SER A 88 -0.79 -23.49 5.61
N ALA A 89 -2.11 -23.64 5.46
CA ALA A 89 -3.04 -23.66 6.59
C ALA A 89 -2.81 -24.91 7.46
N ALA A 90 -2.62 -26.07 6.86
CA ALA A 90 -2.28 -27.33 7.53
C ALA A 90 -0.90 -27.28 8.21
N SER A 91 0.02 -26.43 7.73
CA SER A 91 1.33 -26.23 8.36
C SER A 91 1.31 -25.29 9.57
N SER A 92 0.20 -24.58 9.79
CA SER A 92 0.06 -23.55 10.83
C SER A 92 -0.66 -24.02 12.11
N SER A 93 -1.05 -25.29 12.20
CA SER A 93 -1.77 -25.81 13.37
C SER A 93 -0.86 -25.94 14.60
N SER A 94 -1.30 -25.34 15.70
CA SER A 94 -0.53 -25.29 16.96
C SER A 94 -0.43 -26.63 17.69
N ASP A 95 -1.31 -27.59 17.37
CA ASP A 95 -1.35 -28.93 17.98
C ASP A 95 -0.68 -30.02 17.12
N GLY A 96 -0.09 -29.64 15.99
CA GLY A 96 0.54 -30.56 15.03
C GLY A 96 -0.45 -31.45 14.27
N SER A 97 -1.76 -31.21 14.40
CA SER A 97 -2.77 -31.93 13.63
C SER A 97 -2.88 -31.33 12.22
N LEU A 98 -2.57 -32.13 11.21
CA LEU A 98 -2.66 -31.68 9.81
C LEU A 98 -4.11 -31.72 9.35
N SER A 99 -4.66 -30.58 8.90
CA SER A 99 -5.99 -30.53 8.26
C SER A 99 -5.96 -31.19 6.89
N ASN A 100 -4.86 -31.03 6.14
CA ASN A 100 -4.63 -31.59 4.82
C ASN A 100 -3.29 -32.31 4.77
N TYR A 101 -3.26 -33.51 4.18
CA TYR A 101 -2.05 -34.29 3.93
C TYR A 101 -1.52 -34.07 2.52
N LYS A 102 -0.20 -33.96 2.38
CA LYS A 102 0.48 -33.80 1.10
C LYS A 102 0.28 -35.01 0.18
N ILE A 103 -0.05 -34.73 -1.08
CA ILE A 103 -0.06 -35.72 -2.16
C ILE A 103 1.36 -35.91 -2.71
N ASP A 104 1.76 -37.16 -2.92
CA ASP A 104 3.00 -37.53 -3.58
C ASP A 104 2.74 -37.83 -5.06
N PHE A 105 2.95 -36.82 -5.90
CA PHE A 105 2.74 -36.89 -7.34
C PHE A 105 3.70 -37.84 -8.09
N THR A 106 4.61 -38.54 -7.40
CA THR A 106 5.34 -39.68 -7.98
C THR A 106 4.54 -40.98 -7.98
N LYS A 107 3.44 -41.03 -7.23
CA LYS A 107 2.58 -42.21 -7.10
C LYS A 107 1.42 -42.19 -8.09
N ALA A 108 1.11 -43.35 -8.66
CA ALA A 108 -0.02 -43.51 -9.55
C ALA A 108 -1.36 -43.25 -8.82
N GLY A 109 -2.34 -42.67 -9.52
CA GLY A 109 -3.61 -42.21 -8.93
C GLY A 109 -3.60 -40.74 -8.50
N SER A 110 -2.43 -40.10 -8.35
CA SER A 110 -2.33 -38.73 -7.83
C SER A 110 -2.91 -37.69 -8.79
N GLN A 111 -2.61 -37.80 -10.09
CA GLN A 111 -3.17 -36.90 -11.10
C GLN A 111 -4.66 -37.20 -11.30
N GLU A 112 -5.05 -38.48 -11.29
CA GLU A 112 -6.43 -38.91 -11.44
C GLU A 112 -7.33 -38.39 -10.31
N TYR A 113 -6.80 -38.28 -9.09
CA TYR A 113 -7.52 -37.64 -7.99
C TYR A 113 -7.85 -36.17 -8.28
N VAL A 114 -6.85 -35.37 -8.69
CA VAL A 114 -7.05 -33.97 -9.07
C VAL A 114 -7.98 -33.84 -10.29
N ASP A 115 -7.74 -34.63 -11.34
CA ASP A 115 -8.60 -34.68 -12.54
C ASP A 115 -10.06 -34.94 -12.14
N SER A 116 -10.32 -35.85 -11.20
CA SER A 116 -11.67 -36.21 -10.76
C SER A 116 -12.40 -35.08 -10.00
N ILE A 117 -11.67 -34.26 -9.23
CA ILE A 117 -12.24 -33.10 -8.53
C ILE A 117 -12.53 -31.99 -9.53
N VAL A 118 -11.61 -31.71 -10.44
CA VAL A 118 -11.80 -30.68 -11.46
C VAL A 118 -12.93 -31.06 -12.42
N ALA A 119 -13.07 -32.34 -12.77
CA ALA A 119 -14.21 -32.84 -13.53
C ALA A 119 -15.54 -32.70 -12.76
N LEU A 120 -15.54 -32.87 -11.43
CA LEU A 120 -16.70 -32.59 -10.59
C LEU A 120 -17.09 -31.11 -10.64
N PHE A 121 -16.11 -30.20 -10.49
CA PHE A 121 -16.36 -28.76 -10.59
C PHE A 121 -16.89 -28.37 -11.98
N ALA A 122 -16.31 -28.91 -13.05
CA ALA A 122 -16.81 -28.73 -14.41
C ALA A 122 -18.25 -29.25 -14.58
N SER A 123 -18.60 -30.37 -13.94
CA SER A 123 -19.97 -30.91 -13.96
C SER A 123 -21.01 -30.03 -13.27
N TRP A 124 -20.58 -29.17 -12.34
CA TRP A 124 -21.43 -28.14 -11.72
C TRP A 124 -21.49 -26.84 -12.55
N GLY A 125 -20.61 -26.67 -13.55
CA GLY A 125 -20.49 -25.47 -14.37
C GLY A 125 -19.50 -24.43 -13.81
N VAL A 126 -18.55 -24.82 -12.97
CA VAL A 126 -17.53 -23.88 -12.46
C VAL A 126 -16.61 -23.41 -13.59
N ASP A 127 -16.39 -22.10 -13.69
CA ASP A 127 -15.53 -21.44 -14.68
C ASP A 127 -14.17 -20.99 -14.10
N PHE A 128 -14.03 -20.98 -12.77
CA PHE A 128 -12.90 -20.41 -12.05
C PHE A 128 -12.57 -21.23 -10.79
N ILE A 129 -11.29 -21.43 -10.52
CA ILE A 129 -10.77 -22.07 -9.31
C ILE A 129 -9.79 -21.11 -8.63
N ARG A 130 -10.03 -20.82 -7.35
CA ARG A 130 -9.01 -20.28 -6.44
C ARG A 130 -8.38 -21.46 -5.69
N LEU A 131 -7.10 -21.71 -5.94
CA LEU A 131 -6.32 -22.70 -5.21
C LEU A 131 -5.52 -21.96 -4.14
N ASP A 132 -6.00 -21.99 -2.89
CA ASP A 132 -5.47 -21.21 -1.78
C ASP A 132 -4.48 -21.99 -0.90
N ALA A 133 -3.79 -21.31 0.01
CA ALA A 133 -2.76 -21.85 0.89
C ALA A 133 -1.60 -22.55 0.15
N VAL A 134 -1.32 -22.15 -1.09
CA VAL A 134 -0.25 -22.70 -1.94
C VAL A 134 1.12 -22.25 -1.43
N GLY A 135 2.07 -23.18 -1.29
CA GLY A 135 3.49 -22.90 -1.10
C GLY A 135 4.38 -23.40 -2.26
N PRO A 136 5.67 -23.02 -2.34
CA PRO A 136 6.38 -22.17 -1.37
C PRO A 136 5.90 -20.73 -1.35
N SER A 137 5.85 -20.14 -0.15
CA SER A 137 5.43 -18.76 0.09
C SER A 137 6.44 -18.01 0.95
N VAL A 138 6.34 -16.68 0.97
CA VAL A 138 7.17 -15.79 1.81
C VAL A 138 7.14 -16.20 3.28
N SER A 139 6.00 -16.68 3.79
CA SER A 139 5.84 -17.11 5.19
C SER A 139 6.30 -18.54 5.44
N ASN A 140 6.39 -19.39 4.42
CA ASN A 140 6.80 -20.79 4.55
C ASN A 140 7.41 -21.33 3.25
N VAL A 141 8.71 -21.11 3.08
CA VAL A 141 9.48 -21.60 1.92
C VAL A 141 9.69 -23.13 1.90
N SER A 142 9.42 -23.81 3.01
CA SER A 142 9.63 -25.27 3.14
C SER A 142 8.47 -26.11 2.61
N LEU A 143 7.27 -25.53 2.54
CA LEU A 143 6.10 -26.14 1.92
C LEU A 143 6.22 -26.05 0.40
N ASP A 144 6.13 -27.17 -0.30
CA ASP A 144 6.25 -27.19 -1.77
C ASP A 144 5.03 -27.84 -2.43
N ASN A 145 4.22 -27.03 -3.13
CA ASN A 145 3.05 -27.47 -3.90
C ASN A 145 3.27 -27.37 -5.42
N ARG A 146 4.48 -27.18 -5.92
CA ARG A 146 4.72 -26.94 -7.36
C ARG A 146 4.19 -28.06 -8.26
N LEU A 147 4.39 -29.33 -7.88
CA LEU A 147 3.85 -30.49 -8.61
C LEU A 147 2.33 -30.54 -8.57
N GLU A 148 1.72 -30.13 -7.45
CA GLU A 148 0.28 -30.08 -7.30
C GLU A 148 -0.33 -28.96 -8.13
N VAL A 149 0.25 -27.77 -8.09
CA VAL A 149 -0.12 -26.65 -8.98
C VAL A 149 -0.06 -27.07 -10.44
N ALA A 150 0.98 -27.81 -10.84
CA ALA A 150 1.06 -28.37 -12.19
C ALA A 150 -0.08 -29.35 -12.50
N ALA A 151 -0.50 -30.17 -11.53
CA ALA A 151 -1.61 -31.09 -11.69
C ALA A 151 -2.95 -30.35 -11.84
N TRP A 152 -3.19 -29.33 -11.02
CA TRP A 152 -4.38 -28.46 -11.09
C TRP A 152 -4.42 -27.68 -12.40
N GLY A 153 -3.31 -27.07 -12.83
CA GLY A 153 -3.24 -26.34 -14.10
C GLY A 153 -3.54 -27.25 -15.31
N LYS A 154 -3.00 -28.48 -15.32
CA LYS A 154 -3.30 -29.47 -16.37
C LYS A 154 -4.76 -29.89 -16.35
N ALA A 155 -5.31 -30.17 -15.17
CA ALA A 155 -6.70 -30.57 -15.03
C ALA A 155 -7.67 -29.45 -15.46
N ALA A 156 -7.41 -28.21 -15.03
CA ALA A 156 -8.20 -27.03 -15.40
C ALA A 156 -8.22 -26.78 -16.91
N ALA A 157 -7.15 -27.13 -17.63
CA ALA A 157 -7.06 -26.99 -19.09
C ALA A 157 -7.72 -28.15 -19.90
N LYS A 158 -7.92 -29.33 -19.32
CA LYS A 158 -8.19 -30.59 -20.06
C LYS A 158 -9.69 -30.94 -20.27
N ASN A 159 -10.62 -30.31 -19.55
CA ASN A 159 -11.98 -30.85 -19.37
C ASN A 159 -13.06 -30.43 -20.40
N GLY A 160 -12.71 -29.87 -21.56
CA GLY A 160 -13.70 -29.35 -22.53
C GLY A 160 -14.47 -28.10 -22.06
N HIS A 161 -14.32 -27.74 -20.78
CA HIS A 161 -14.70 -26.50 -20.13
C HIS A 161 -13.47 -25.95 -19.38
N PRO A 162 -12.56 -25.23 -20.08
CA PRO A 162 -11.35 -24.69 -19.44
C PRO A 162 -11.71 -23.71 -18.33
N MET A 163 -11.11 -23.89 -17.15
CA MET A 163 -11.32 -23.03 -15.98
C MET A 163 -10.15 -22.08 -15.77
N TRP A 164 -10.45 -20.86 -15.33
CA TRP A 164 -9.44 -19.92 -14.86
C TRP A 164 -8.87 -20.38 -13.52
N LEU A 165 -7.55 -20.46 -13.38
CA LEU A 165 -6.88 -20.84 -12.13
C LEU A 165 -6.14 -19.65 -11.52
N THR A 166 -6.54 -19.26 -10.31
CA THR A 166 -5.79 -18.29 -9.48
C THR A 166 -5.13 -19.03 -8.32
N LEU A 167 -3.80 -18.90 -8.21
CA LEU A 167 -3.06 -19.39 -7.06
C LEU A 167 -3.11 -18.37 -5.93
N SER A 168 -3.31 -18.82 -4.70
CA SER A 168 -3.25 -17.98 -3.52
C SER A 168 -2.35 -18.61 -2.47
N SER A 169 -1.22 -17.96 -2.23
CA SER A 169 -0.90 -17.29 -0.96
C SER A 169 0.11 -16.18 -1.30
N SER A 170 0.93 -15.69 -0.38
CA SER A 170 2.08 -14.81 -0.72
C SER A 170 3.22 -15.59 -1.37
N LEU A 171 3.08 -15.99 -2.65
CA LEU A 171 4.00 -16.93 -3.31
C LEU A 171 5.46 -16.46 -3.33
N ASP A 172 6.38 -17.42 -3.35
CA ASP A 172 7.82 -17.16 -3.51
C ASP A 172 8.19 -17.03 -5.00
N GLN A 173 8.83 -15.92 -5.37
CA GLN A 173 9.25 -15.63 -6.74
C GLN A 173 10.38 -16.54 -7.24
N ASP A 174 11.12 -17.24 -6.37
CA ASP A 174 12.12 -18.24 -6.79
C ASP A 174 11.52 -19.36 -7.66
N TYR A 175 10.19 -19.50 -7.64
CA TYR A 175 9.46 -20.48 -8.42
C TYR A 175 8.51 -19.86 -9.46
N VAL A 176 8.74 -18.60 -9.84
CA VAL A 176 7.89 -17.85 -10.79
C VAL A 176 7.58 -18.62 -12.08
N GLY A 177 8.55 -19.36 -12.63
CA GLY A 177 8.33 -20.18 -13.83
C GLY A 177 7.25 -21.27 -13.66
N THR A 178 7.10 -21.84 -12.46
CA THR A 178 5.99 -22.77 -12.16
C THR A 178 4.66 -22.02 -12.13
N TRP A 179 4.63 -20.87 -11.45
CA TRP A 179 3.42 -20.09 -11.27
C TRP A 179 2.89 -19.56 -12.59
N GLU A 180 3.77 -19.03 -13.45
CA GLU A 180 3.45 -18.56 -14.80
C GLU A 180 2.98 -19.68 -15.72
N GLN A 181 3.62 -20.86 -15.64
CA GLN A 181 3.30 -21.96 -16.55
C GLN A 181 1.92 -22.58 -16.29
N TYR A 182 1.49 -22.63 -15.03
CA TYR A 182 0.35 -23.46 -14.62
C TYR A 182 -0.82 -22.67 -14.05
N SER A 183 -0.82 -21.34 -14.06
CA SER A 183 -1.92 -20.53 -13.56
C SER A 183 -2.21 -19.31 -14.43
N ASN A 184 -3.42 -18.75 -14.32
CA ASN A 184 -3.81 -17.52 -14.99
C ASN A 184 -3.55 -16.29 -14.13
N ALA A 185 -3.58 -16.44 -12.81
CA ALA A 185 -3.22 -15.40 -11.86
C ALA A 185 -2.60 -15.98 -10.59
N ARG A 186 -1.89 -15.14 -9.84
CA ARG A 186 -1.21 -15.54 -8.60
C ARG A 186 -1.18 -14.42 -7.58
N ARG A 187 -1.54 -14.72 -6.34
CA ARG A 187 -1.45 -13.76 -5.25
C ARG A 187 0.02 -13.50 -4.92
N ILE A 188 0.36 -12.22 -4.77
CA ILE A 188 1.76 -11.78 -4.59
C ILE A 188 2.08 -11.25 -3.19
N GLY A 189 1.10 -11.13 -2.31
CA GLY A 189 1.34 -10.76 -0.91
C GLY A 189 0.27 -11.29 0.05
N ALA A 190 0.31 -10.80 1.28
CA ALA A 190 -0.59 -11.22 2.34
C ALA A 190 -2.03 -10.75 2.09
N ASP A 191 -2.96 -11.34 2.85
CA ASP A 191 -4.37 -10.94 2.84
C ASP A 191 -4.54 -9.47 3.21
N ILE A 192 -5.48 -8.80 2.54
CA ILE A 192 -5.76 -7.37 2.75
C ILE A 192 -6.73 -7.17 3.91
N GLU A 193 -7.50 -8.19 4.29
CA GLU A 193 -8.47 -8.13 5.36
C GLU A 193 -7.83 -8.25 6.75
N CYS A 194 -8.31 -7.45 7.71
CA CYS A 194 -7.86 -7.50 9.10
C CYS A 194 -8.32 -8.75 9.86
N LYS A 195 -9.20 -9.59 9.30
CA LYS A 195 -9.74 -10.80 9.94
C LYS A 195 -10.27 -10.58 11.37
N GLY A 196 -10.93 -9.44 11.59
CA GLY A 196 -11.54 -9.06 12.87
C GLY A 196 -10.59 -8.36 13.87
N THR A 197 -9.34 -8.08 13.50
CA THR A 197 -8.41 -7.31 14.37
C THR A 197 -8.57 -5.80 14.24
N CYS A 198 -9.31 -5.32 13.25
CA CYS A 198 -9.68 -3.90 13.10
C CYS A 198 -11.21 -3.76 13.05
N SER A 199 -11.70 -2.53 13.18
CA SER A 199 -13.14 -2.21 13.23
C SER A 199 -13.86 -2.35 11.88
N SER A 200 -13.11 -2.47 10.80
CA SER A 200 -13.55 -2.53 9.40
C SER A 200 -13.00 -3.78 8.70
N ILE A 201 -13.29 -3.96 7.40
CA ILE A 201 -12.72 -5.09 6.64
C ILE A 201 -11.20 -4.94 6.48
N THR A 202 -10.72 -3.76 6.12
CA THR A 202 -9.30 -3.42 5.97
C THR A 202 -9.00 -2.03 6.52
N ASN A 203 -7.78 -1.55 6.33
CA ASN A 203 -7.38 -0.16 6.53
C ASN A 203 -6.28 0.24 5.53
N TRP A 204 -5.90 1.51 5.56
CA TRP A 204 -4.87 2.03 4.66
C TRP A 204 -3.51 1.37 4.84
N ALA A 205 -3.08 1.06 6.06
CA ALA A 205 -1.79 0.43 6.32
C ALA A 205 -1.65 -0.94 5.63
N LEU A 206 -2.70 -1.77 5.61
CA LEU A 206 -2.72 -3.05 4.89
C LEU A 206 -2.83 -2.84 3.38
N THR A 207 -3.70 -1.93 2.94
CA THR A 207 -3.93 -1.65 1.51
C THR A 207 -2.69 -1.08 0.83
N SER A 208 -2.00 -0.15 1.49
CA SER A 208 -0.76 0.46 0.99
C SER A 208 0.43 -0.51 0.93
N GLN A 209 0.40 -1.65 1.63
CA GLN A 209 1.46 -2.67 1.46
C GLN A 209 1.56 -3.19 0.03
N ARG A 210 0.44 -3.20 -0.71
CA ARG A 210 0.40 -3.68 -2.09
C ARG A 210 1.38 -2.95 -3.01
N PHE A 211 1.71 -1.69 -2.71
CA PHE A 211 2.75 -0.94 -3.43
C PHE A 211 4.11 -1.62 -3.33
N TYR A 212 4.46 -2.15 -2.15
CA TYR A 212 5.73 -2.82 -1.91
C TYR A 212 5.70 -4.27 -2.42
N ASP A 213 4.58 -4.96 -2.26
CA ASP A 213 4.43 -6.32 -2.78
C ASP A 213 4.50 -6.37 -4.30
N LEU A 214 4.00 -5.37 -5.03
CA LEU A 214 4.02 -5.34 -6.49
C LEU A 214 5.41 -5.17 -7.09
N LEU A 215 6.33 -4.47 -6.40
CA LEU A 215 7.67 -4.15 -6.92
C LEU A 215 8.47 -5.35 -7.46
N PRO A 216 8.63 -6.47 -6.73
CA PRO A 216 9.33 -7.64 -7.27
C PRO A 216 8.60 -8.27 -8.46
N TRP A 217 7.28 -8.13 -8.56
CA TRP A 217 6.45 -8.83 -9.56
C TRP A 217 6.09 -8.01 -10.81
N GLN A 218 6.41 -6.71 -10.85
CA GLN A 218 6.00 -5.79 -11.93
C GLN A 218 6.42 -6.24 -13.34
N ASN A 219 7.53 -6.99 -13.48
CA ASN A 219 8.00 -7.55 -14.75
C ASN A 219 7.49 -8.97 -15.04
N HIS A 220 6.67 -9.52 -14.15
CA HIS A 220 6.11 -10.87 -14.20
C HIS A 220 4.59 -10.80 -14.36
N ALA A 221 4.10 -10.03 -15.33
CA ALA A 221 2.69 -10.05 -15.70
C ALA A 221 2.54 -9.73 -17.18
N ASN A 222 1.76 -10.56 -17.89
CA ASN A 222 1.32 -10.36 -19.27
C ASN A 222 0.40 -11.52 -19.68
N TYR A 223 -0.17 -11.46 -20.88
CA TYR A 223 -1.09 -12.48 -21.39
C TYR A 223 -0.51 -13.90 -21.49
N LEU A 224 0.82 -14.09 -21.53
CA LEU A 224 1.47 -15.41 -21.53
C LEU A 224 1.83 -15.88 -20.11
N ALA A 225 2.25 -14.95 -19.25
CA ALA A 225 2.71 -15.23 -17.89
C ALA A 225 1.57 -15.25 -16.86
N GLY A 226 0.37 -14.79 -17.23
CA GLY A 226 -0.72 -14.53 -16.30
C GLY A 226 -0.55 -13.20 -15.55
N TRP A 227 -1.42 -12.97 -14.57
CA TRP A 227 -1.55 -11.69 -13.88
C TRP A 227 -1.19 -11.77 -12.40
N ASN A 228 -0.68 -10.67 -11.86
CA ASN A 228 -0.43 -10.56 -10.43
C ASN A 228 -1.74 -10.21 -9.70
N ASP A 229 -2.15 -11.05 -8.76
CA ASP A 229 -3.32 -10.84 -7.89
C ASP A 229 -2.89 -10.09 -6.63
N LEU A 230 -3.45 -8.88 -6.46
CA LEU A 230 -3.22 -8.03 -5.30
C LEU A 230 -4.19 -8.35 -4.14
N GLY A 231 -4.99 -9.41 -4.27
CA GLY A 231 -6.06 -9.73 -3.34
C GLY A 231 -7.37 -9.02 -3.70
N PRO A 232 -8.44 -9.28 -2.92
CA PRO A 232 -9.72 -8.66 -3.18
C PRO A 232 -9.63 -7.14 -3.05
N LEU A 233 -10.22 -6.43 -3.99
CA LEU A 233 -10.34 -4.98 -3.98
C LEU A 233 -11.49 -4.59 -3.03
N VAL A 234 -11.15 -4.21 -1.80
CA VAL A 234 -12.10 -3.81 -0.75
C VAL A 234 -12.47 -2.33 -0.93
N VAL A 235 -13.26 -2.03 -1.96
CA VAL A 235 -13.82 -0.69 -2.24
C VAL A 235 -15.35 -0.75 -2.17
N GLY A 236 -15.99 0.41 -2.08
CA GLY A 236 -17.43 0.52 -1.92
C GLY A 236 -17.77 1.50 -0.81
N ASN A 237 -18.49 1.02 0.20
CA ASN A 237 -18.85 1.81 1.36
C ASN A 237 -17.62 2.08 2.24
N SER A 238 -17.30 3.36 2.49
CA SER A 238 -16.12 3.76 3.26
C SER A 238 -16.17 3.28 4.72
N VAL A 239 -17.36 3.23 5.33
CA VAL A 239 -17.54 2.78 6.72
C VAL A 239 -17.24 1.29 6.87
N VAL A 240 -17.66 0.49 5.88
CA VAL A 240 -17.48 -0.98 5.92
C VAL A 240 -16.07 -1.37 5.48
N SER A 241 -15.55 -0.75 4.42
CA SER A 241 -14.21 -1.02 3.90
C SER A 241 -13.12 -0.62 4.90
N GLY A 242 -13.28 0.51 5.58
CA GLY A 242 -12.23 1.13 6.41
C GLY A 242 -11.28 2.01 5.61
N LEU A 243 -11.67 2.39 4.39
CA LEU A 243 -10.89 3.26 3.51
C LEU A 243 -11.71 4.52 3.16
N THR A 244 -11.08 5.68 3.21
CA THR A 244 -11.67 6.94 2.71
C THR A 244 -11.89 6.87 1.20
N SER A 245 -12.73 7.74 0.63
CA SER A 245 -12.94 7.78 -0.81
C SER A 245 -11.63 8.03 -1.59
N THR A 246 -10.72 8.82 -1.03
CA THR A 246 -9.38 9.08 -1.60
C THR A 246 -8.52 7.82 -1.60
N GLU A 247 -8.49 7.08 -0.49
CA GLU A 247 -7.75 5.82 -0.38
C GLU A 247 -8.31 4.74 -1.31
N GLN A 248 -9.64 4.65 -1.44
CA GLN A 248 -10.27 3.73 -2.38
C GLN A 248 -9.94 4.06 -3.85
N GLN A 249 -9.90 5.35 -4.20
CA GLN A 249 -9.46 5.81 -5.53
C GLN A 249 -8.00 5.40 -5.81
N SER A 250 -7.12 5.52 -4.82
CA SER A 250 -5.73 5.05 -4.90
C SER A 250 -5.63 3.53 -5.02
N ALA A 251 -6.41 2.78 -4.23
CA ALA A 251 -6.43 1.32 -4.29
C ALA A 251 -6.84 0.82 -5.68
N ILE A 252 -7.98 1.25 -6.21
CA ILE A 252 -8.42 0.79 -7.54
C ILE A 252 -7.46 1.25 -8.66
N THR A 253 -6.82 2.43 -8.52
CA THR A 253 -5.81 2.88 -9.48
C THR A 253 -4.56 1.99 -9.46
N LEU A 254 -4.10 1.53 -8.29
CA LEU A 254 -2.98 0.59 -8.20
C LEU A 254 -3.33 -0.76 -8.84
N TRP A 255 -4.54 -1.28 -8.61
CA TRP A 255 -5.01 -2.52 -9.27
C TRP A 255 -5.03 -2.35 -10.78
N ALA A 256 -5.58 -1.22 -11.28
CA ALA A 256 -5.63 -0.94 -12.70
C ALA A 256 -4.23 -0.84 -13.33
N MET A 257 -3.31 -0.12 -12.68
CA MET A 257 -1.94 0.00 -13.16
C MET A 257 -1.19 -1.34 -13.13
N ALA A 258 -1.53 -2.24 -12.22
CA ALA A 258 -0.96 -3.59 -12.18
C ALA A 258 -1.59 -4.55 -13.21
N ASN A 259 -2.68 -4.16 -13.88
CA ASN A 259 -3.60 -5.06 -14.59
C ASN A 259 -3.97 -6.28 -13.72
N ALA A 260 -4.20 -6.03 -12.43
CA ALA A 260 -4.49 -7.06 -11.47
C ALA A 260 -5.95 -7.50 -11.60
N PRO A 261 -6.28 -8.79 -11.42
CA PRO A 261 -7.68 -9.21 -11.38
C PRO A 261 -8.48 -8.40 -10.34
N MET A 262 -9.47 -7.64 -10.79
CA MET A 262 -10.31 -6.80 -9.93
C MET A 262 -11.45 -7.60 -9.30
N TYR A 263 -11.11 -8.48 -8.35
CA TYR A 263 -12.11 -9.18 -7.54
C TYR A 263 -12.66 -8.23 -6.47
N LEU A 264 -13.89 -7.73 -6.64
CA LEU A 264 -14.50 -6.86 -5.63
C LEU A 264 -14.78 -7.63 -4.33
N GLY A 265 -14.28 -7.11 -3.21
CA GLY A 265 -14.55 -7.62 -1.87
C GLY A 265 -15.65 -6.84 -1.14
N GLY A 266 -16.02 -7.29 0.06
CA GLY A 266 -17.00 -6.63 0.93
C GLY A 266 -18.47 -6.94 0.60
N ASP A 267 -19.38 -6.17 1.18
CA ASP A 267 -20.83 -6.35 1.01
C ASP A 267 -21.37 -5.45 -0.12
N LEU A 268 -21.46 -6.03 -1.32
CA LEU A 268 -21.97 -5.35 -2.52
C LEU A 268 -23.45 -4.94 -2.42
N THR A 269 -24.23 -5.45 -1.45
CA THR A 269 -25.62 -5.00 -1.23
C THR A 269 -25.69 -3.61 -0.59
N THR A 270 -24.57 -3.15 -0.03
CA THR A 270 -24.43 -1.86 0.68
C THR A 270 -23.52 -0.86 -0.04
N ILE A 271 -23.14 -1.16 -1.30
CA ILE A 271 -22.32 -0.25 -2.12
C ILE A 271 -23.01 1.11 -2.25
N ASP A 272 -22.30 2.17 -1.90
CA ASP A 272 -22.80 3.54 -2.02
C ASP A 272 -22.50 4.13 -3.41
N SER A 273 -22.92 5.37 -3.65
CA SER A 273 -22.70 6.04 -4.93
C SER A 273 -21.22 6.28 -5.22
N ILE A 274 -20.40 6.51 -4.20
CA ILE A 274 -18.95 6.70 -4.38
C ILE A 274 -18.32 5.38 -4.83
N GLY A 275 -18.66 4.28 -4.16
CA GLY A 275 -18.26 2.94 -4.52
C GLY A 275 -18.65 2.57 -5.95
N MET A 276 -19.90 2.87 -6.34
CA MET A 276 -20.37 2.62 -7.71
C MET A 276 -19.60 3.45 -8.73
N ASP A 277 -19.37 4.74 -8.48
CA ASP A 277 -18.56 5.61 -9.36
C ASP A 277 -17.15 5.04 -9.57
N LEU A 278 -16.51 4.51 -8.51
CA LEU A 278 -15.17 3.93 -8.60
C LEU A 278 -15.16 2.69 -9.49
N VAL A 279 -16.06 1.72 -9.25
CA VAL A 279 -16.06 0.42 -9.95
C VAL A 279 -16.78 0.47 -11.30
N THR A 280 -17.24 1.63 -11.76
CA THR A 280 -17.86 1.80 -13.08
C THR A 280 -17.18 2.87 -13.94
N ASN A 281 -16.00 3.35 -13.53
CA ASN A 281 -15.19 4.24 -14.35
C ASN A 281 -14.54 3.46 -15.50
N ASP A 282 -15.14 3.54 -16.69
CA ASP A 282 -14.69 2.83 -17.90
C ASP A 282 -13.26 3.21 -18.32
N GLU A 283 -12.77 4.42 -18.02
CA GLU A 283 -11.40 4.81 -18.37
C GLU A 283 -10.38 4.15 -17.45
N VAL A 284 -10.68 4.01 -16.15
CA VAL A 284 -9.84 3.28 -15.19
C VAL A 284 -9.84 1.78 -15.51
N ILE A 285 -11.01 1.22 -15.84
CA ILE A 285 -11.14 -0.16 -16.29
C ILE A 285 -10.37 -0.37 -17.61
N ALA A 286 -10.34 0.61 -18.51
CA ALA A 286 -9.52 0.52 -19.72
C ALA A 286 -8.01 0.51 -19.42
N VAL A 287 -7.55 1.16 -18.34
CA VAL A 287 -6.17 1.01 -17.87
C VAL A 287 -5.92 -0.41 -17.40
N ASP A 288 -6.81 -0.95 -16.57
CA ASP A 288 -6.74 -2.33 -16.05
C ASP A 288 -6.74 -3.40 -17.15
N GLN A 289 -7.53 -3.19 -18.19
CA GLN A 289 -7.71 -4.14 -19.28
C GLN A 289 -6.74 -3.90 -20.45
N ALA A 290 -5.77 -3.00 -20.31
CA ALA A 290 -4.81 -2.67 -21.37
C ALA A 290 -3.84 -3.83 -21.67
N GLY A 291 -3.59 -4.70 -20.69
CA GLY A 291 -2.64 -5.81 -20.82
C GLY A 291 -1.17 -5.39 -20.88
N HIS A 292 -0.88 -4.19 -20.37
CA HIS A 292 0.44 -3.59 -20.27
C HIS A 292 0.67 -3.12 -18.83
N PRO A 293 1.11 -4.00 -17.92
CA PRO A 293 1.23 -3.64 -16.51
C PRO A 293 2.33 -2.60 -16.30
N ALA A 294 2.12 -1.74 -15.31
CA ALA A 294 2.98 -0.62 -15.01
C ALA A 294 4.25 -1.05 -14.26
N ASN A 295 5.31 -0.27 -14.45
CA ASN A 295 6.53 -0.33 -13.65
C ASN A 295 6.67 0.93 -12.80
N GLN A 296 7.25 0.80 -11.61
CA GLN A 296 7.62 1.94 -10.77
C GLN A 296 8.82 2.68 -11.38
N VAL A 297 8.67 3.98 -11.64
CA VAL A 297 9.75 4.85 -12.14
C VAL A 297 10.29 5.82 -11.08
N ALA A 298 9.53 6.00 -9.99
CA ALA A 298 9.95 6.70 -8.78
C ALA A 298 9.29 6.01 -7.58
N GLY A 299 10.04 5.79 -6.51
CA GLY A 299 9.61 5.15 -5.26
C GLY A 299 9.58 6.11 -4.08
N GLY A 300 9.66 5.55 -2.88
CA GLY A 300 9.45 6.30 -1.63
C GLY A 300 7.98 6.60 -1.38
N MET A 301 7.70 7.66 -0.62
CA MET A 301 6.34 8.01 -0.19
C MET A 301 5.50 8.72 -1.25
N THR A 302 6.06 9.05 -2.42
CA THR A 302 5.31 9.63 -3.56
C THR A 302 5.58 8.83 -4.83
N PRO A 303 5.23 7.52 -4.85
CA PRO A 303 5.63 6.65 -5.94
C PRO A 303 4.90 7.01 -7.23
N VAL A 304 5.62 6.87 -8.35
CA VAL A 304 5.07 7.05 -9.70
C VAL A 304 5.15 5.74 -10.45
N TRP A 305 4.02 5.25 -10.92
CA TRP A 305 3.88 4.04 -11.72
C TRP A 305 3.52 4.39 -13.16
N VAL A 306 4.16 3.73 -14.13
CA VAL A 306 4.01 4.02 -15.55
C VAL A 306 3.84 2.74 -16.36
N SER A 307 2.80 2.71 -17.18
CA SER A 307 2.55 1.68 -18.18
C SER A 307 2.75 2.27 -19.57
N ASP A 308 3.58 1.62 -20.39
CA ASP A 308 3.62 1.85 -21.83
C ASP A 308 2.40 1.16 -22.44
N ALA A 309 1.42 1.93 -22.91
CA ALA A 309 0.13 1.42 -23.33
C ALA A 309 0.19 0.64 -24.66
N GLY A 310 1.38 0.52 -25.28
CA GLY A 310 1.59 -0.24 -26.52
C GLY A 310 1.07 0.46 -27.79
N ASP A 311 0.39 1.60 -27.65
CA ASP A 311 -0.17 2.41 -28.73
C ASP A 311 0.62 3.71 -29.00
N GLY A 312 1.80 3.85 -28.38
CA GLY A 312 2.63 5.08 -28.41
C GLY A 312 2.26 6.10 -27.34
N GLY A 313 1.31 5.76 -26.46
CA GLY A 313 0.98 6.50 -25.25
C GLY A 313 1.40 5.79 -23.95
N PHE A 314 1.18 6.48 -22.84
CA PHE A 314 1.46 5.98 -21.50
C PHE A 314 0.25 6.19 -20.58
N TYR A 315 0.07 5.27 -19.64
CA TYR A 315 -0.65 5.55 -18.40
C TYR A 315 0.34 5.92 -17.31
N VAL A 316 0.07 7.01 -16.59
CA VAL A 316 0.95 7.53 -15.54
C VAL A 316 0.15 7.79 -14.28
N ALA A 317 0.48 7.10 -13.20
CA ALA A 317 -0.15 7.26 -11.90
C ALA A 317 0.83 7.87 -10.89
N LEU A 318 0.50 9.06 -10.39
CA LEU A 318 1.26 9.79 -9.37
C LEU A 318 0.54 9.65 -8.03
N PHE A 319 1.12 8.86 -7.12
CA PHE A 319 0.53 8.60 -5.80
C PHE A 319 1.20 9.43 -4.71
N ASN A 320 0.47 9.65 -3.63
CA ASN A 320 0.99 10.15 -2.37
C ASN A 320 0.60 9.18 -1.25
N LEU A 321 1.59 8.55 -0.61
CA LEU A 321 1.37 7.60 0.48
C LEU A 321 1.39 8.27 1.86
N ASN A 322 1.78 9.54 1.96
CA ASN A 322 1.67 10.34 3.17
C ASN A 322 0.21 10.80 3.35
N ALA A 323 -0.17 11.13 4.57
CA ALA A 323 -1.47 11.64 4.96
C ALA A 323 -1.66 13.15 4.69
N SER A 324 -0.57 13.92 4.56
CA SER A 324 -0.62 15.31 4.12
C SER A 324 -0.55 15.42 2.58
N PRO A 325 -1.21 16.43 1.96
CA PRO A 325 -1.04 16.70 0.53
C PRO A 325 0.41 17.02 0.15
N ALA A 326 0.84 16.53 -1.01
CA ALA A 326 2.20 16.75 -1.48
C ALA A 326 2.28 16.94 -3.01
N PRO A 327 3.21 17.79 -3.49
CA PRO A 327 3.48 17.88 -4.92
C PRO A 327 4.20 16.61 -5.40
N VAL A 328 3.64 15.97 -6.42
CA VAL A 328 4.23 14.83 -7.12
C VAL A 328 4.47 15.23 -8.57
N THR A 329 5.65 14.90 -9.09
CA THR A 329 6.07 15.33 -10.43
C THR A 329 6.72 14.20 -11.21
N ILE A 330 6.40 14.13 -12.50
CA ILE A 330 7.08 13.28 -13.48
C ILE A 330 7.61 14.14 -14.61
N LYS A 331 8.89 13.94 -14.97
CA LYS A 331 9.46 14.53 -16.19
C LYS A 331 9.29 13.57 -17.35
N TRP A 332 8.90 14.09 -18.51
CA TRP A 332 8.77 13.32 -19.75
C TRP A 332 10.08 12.69 -20.18
N SER A 333 11.20 13.37 -19.94
CA SER A 333 12.54 12.83 -20.21
C SER A 333 12.84 11.55 -19.42
N ASN A 334 12.26 11.38 -18.23
CA ASN A 334 12.42 10.15 -17.44
C ASN A 334 11.75 8.95 -18.13
N LEU A 335 10.78 9.22 -19.00
CA LEU A 335 10.03 8.24 -19.78
C LEU A 335 10.53 8.12 -21.23
N GLY A 336 11.58 8.88 -21.60
CA GLY A 336 12.21 8.82 -22.92
C GLY A 336 11.59 9.73 -23.99
N PHE A 337 10.81 10.74 -23.63
CA PHE A 337 10.22 11.69 -24.60
C PHE A 337 10.27 13.15 -24.13
N GLU A 338 10.07 14.10 -25.04
CA GLU A 338 10.23 15.53 -24.75
C GLU A 338 8.91 16.22 -24.38
N GLN A 339 7.85 15.87 -25.10
CA GLN A 339 6.57 16.57 -25.07
C GLN A 339 5.42 15.58 -24.98
N ALA A 340 4.35 16.01 -24.32
CA ALA A 340 3.07 15.32 -24.29
C ALA A 340 2.02 16.16 -25.02
N PRO A 341 1.78 15.96 -26.34
CA PRO A 341 0.80 16.76 -27.08
C PRO A 341 -0.64 16.63 -26.58
N SER A 342 -0.94 15.53 -25.89
CA SER A 342 -2.24 15.28 -25.28
C SER A 342 -2.02 14.62 -23.93
N VAL A 343 -2.59 15.20 -22.89
CA VAL A 343 -2.67 14.63 -21.55
C VAL A 343 -4.12 14.65 -21.10
N ARG A 344 -4.63 13.51 -20.65
CA ARG A 344 -5.98 13.37 -20.11
C ARG A 344 -5.89 12.91 -18.66
N ASP A 345 -6.57 13.60 -17.76
CA ASP A 345 -6.83 13.12 -16.42
C ASP A 345 -8.00 12.15 -16.46
N VAL A 346 -7.74 10.90 -16.07
CA VAL A 346 -8.66 9.77 -16.16
C VAL A 346 -9.77 9.88 -15.11
N TRP A 347 -9.46 10.37 -13.91
CA TRP A 347 -10.46 10.50 -12.84
C TRP A 347 -11.33 11.74 -13.01
N ALA A 348 -10.73 12.84 -13.44
CA ALA A 348 -11.48 14.08 -13.72
C ALA A 348 -12.16 14.07 -15.10
N HIS A 349 -11.96 13.03 -15.91
CA HIS A 349 -12.42 12.93 -17.30
C HIS A 349 -12.08 14.16 -18.16
N LYS A 350 -10.91 14.75 -17.92
CA LYS A 350 -10.56 16.07 -18.42
C LYS A 350 -9.30 16.05 -19.27
N ASP A 351 -9.38 16.62 -20.46
CA ASP A 351 -8.20 16.87 -21.29
C ASP A 351 -7.46 18.10 -20.77
N LEU A 352 -6.20 17.92 -20.41
CA LEU A 352 -5.32 18.98 -19.88
C LEU A 352 -4.56 19.70 -21.00
N GLY A 353 -4.71 19.22 -22.25
CA GLY A 353 -4.02 19.76 -23.42
C GLY A 353 -2.55 19.39 -23.49
N PRO A 354 -1.78 20.07 -24.36
CA PRO A 354 -0.37 19.79 -24.55
C PRO A 354 0.47 20.31 -23.37
N LEU A 355 1.37 19.46 -22.87
CA LEU A 355 2.34 19.79 -21.84
C LEU A 355 3.77 19.51 -22.33
N VAL A 356 4.70 20.37 -21.92
CA VAL A 356 6.12 20.25 -22.26
C VAL A 356 6.93 19.89 -21.01
N GLU A 357 8.01 19.13 -21.18
CA GLU A 357 8.98 18.73 -20.16
C GLU A 357 8.48 17.85 -19.00
N LYS A 358 7.33 18.16 -18.38
CA LYS A 358 6.86 17.49 -17.15
C LYS A 358 5.36 17.66 -16.90
N PHE A 359 4.86 16.91 -15.93
CA PHE A 359 3.59 17.14 -15.23
C PHE A 359 3.82 17.16 -13.72
N THR A 360 3.21 18.13 -13.04
CA THR A 360 3.21 18.28 -11.57
C THR A 360 1.78 18.44 -11.08
N ALA A 361 1.43 17.76 -9.99
CA ALA A 361 0.18 17.94 -9.30
C ALA A 361 0.38 17.92 -7.78
N ASP A 362 -0.36 18.74 -7.05
CA ASP A 362 -0.57 18.56 -5.62
C ASP A 362 -1.58 17.42 -5.43
N VAL A 363 -1.13 16.33 -4.83
CA VAL A 363 -1.92 15.11 -4.62
C VAL A 363 -2.33 15.04 -3.16
N LEU A 364 -3.63 14.86 -2.90
CA LEU A 364 -4.15 14.67 -1.54
C LEU A 364 -3.36 13.61 -0.77
N GLY A 365 -3.37 13.70 0.55
CA GLY A 365 -2.91 12.61 1.39
C GLY A 365 -3.60 11.29 1.03
N HIS A 366 -2.83 10.23 0.86
CA HIS A 366 -3.25 8.91 0.39
C HIS A 366 -3.88 8.91 -1.02
N GLY A 367 -3.76 9.99 -1.78
CA GLY A 367 -4.42 10.21 -3.07
C GLY A 367 -3.59 9.81 -4.28
N VAL A 368 -4.21 9.97 -5.45
CA VAL A 368 -3.60 9.65 -6.75
C VAL A 368 -4.07 10.60 -7.86
N ARG A 369 -3.19 10.84 -8.83
CA ARG A 369 -3.53 11.38 -10.16
C ARG A 369 -3.22 10.33 -11.21
N LEU A 370 -4.20 9.99 -12.06
CA LEU A 370 -4.06 9.02 -13.13
C LEU A 370 -4.20 9.72 -14.49
N LEU A 371 -3.19 9.58 -15.34
CA LEU A 371 -3.12 10.25 -16.63
C LEU A 371 -3.05 9.24 -17.77
N LYS A 372 -3.68 9.58 -18.90
CA LYS A 372 -3.36 9.03 -20.22
C LYS A 372 -2.58 10.07 -21.02
N VAL A 373 -1.41 9.70 -21.53
CA VAL A 373 -0.44 10.60 -22.15
C VAL A 373 -0.11 10.11 -23.56
N THR A 374 -0.22 10.97 -24.55
CA THR A 374 0.37 10.74 -25.88
C THR A 374 1.72 11.44 -25.95
N THR A 375 2.72 10.80 -26.57
CA THR A 375 4.10 11.29 -26.56
C THR A 375 4.54 11.92 -27.88
N LYS A 376 5.54 12.80 -27.82
CA LYS A 376 6.22 13.38 -28.98
C LYS A 376 7.67 13.72 -28.65
N GLY A 377 8.55 13.48 -29.63
CA GLY A 377 9.99 13.59 -29.44
C GLY A 377 10.54 12.37 -28.73
N GLN A 378 11.81 12.06 -28.96
CA GLN A 378 12.51 10.97 -28.30
C GLN A 378 13.71 11.57 -27.58
N VAL A 379 13.87 11.19 -26.31
CA VAL A 379 15.00 11.60 -25.48
C VAL A 379 15.81 10.35 -25.19
N GLU A 380 17.12 10.43 -25.41
CA GLU A 380 18.01 9.34 -24.99
C GLU A 380 17.92 9.14 -23.48
N ARG A 381 17.90 7.88 -23.05
CA ARG A 381 17.87 7.57 -21.63
C ARG A 381 19.09 8.16 -20.93
N GLU A 382 18.87 8.78 -19.77
CA GLU A 382 19.94 9.27 -18.94
C GLU A 382 20.93 8.15 -18.58
N LEU A 383 22.22 8.46 -18.63
CA LEU A 383 23.25 7.52 -18.23
C LEU A 383 23.16 7.22 -16.73
N ALA A 384 23.51 5.98 -16.38
CA ALA A 384 23.58 5.48 -15.01
C ALA A 384 25.01 5.02 -14.71
N GLN A 385 25.53 5.43 -13.56
CA GLN A 385 26.78 4.90 -13.00
C GLN A 385 26.42 3.93 -11.87
N SER A 386 26.75 2.66 -12.04
CA SER A 386 26.45 1.60 -11.07
C SER A 386 27.64 1.29 -10.16
N TYR A 387 27.33 0.90 -8.93
CA TYR A 387 28.28 0.54 -7.88
C TYR A 387 27.80 -0.77 -7.21
N GLU A 388 28.58 -1.83 -7.38
CA GLU A 388 28.28 -3.16 -6.83
C GLU A 388 28.51 -3.21 -5.31
N ALA A 389 27.65 -3.93 -4.59
CA ALA A 389 27.75 -4.03 -3.14
C ALA A 389 29.06 -4.68 -2.67
N GLU A 390 29.55 -5.71 -3.38
CA GLU A 390 30.81 -6.40 -3.06
C GLU A 390 32.07 -5.56 -3.27
N ALA A 391 31.94 -4.39 -3.92
CA ALA A 391 33.02 -3.40 -4.04
C ALA A 391 33.00 -2.34 -2.94
N ALA A 392 31.95 -2.30 -2.11
CA ALA A 392 31.80 -1.35 -1.02
C ALA A 392 32.49 -1.81 0.27
N VAL A 393 32.62 -0.89 1.23
CA VAL A 393 33.22 -1.18 2.54
C VAL A 393 32.15 -1.72 3.48
N SER A 394 32.27 -2.99 3.89
CA SER A 394 31.42 -3.61 4.91
C SER A 394 31.95 -3.37 6.33
N ASN A 395 31.07 -3.23 7.32
CA ASN A 395 31.42 -3.17 8.73
C ASN A 395 30.54 -4.11 9.57
N GLY A 396 30.95 -4.38 10.82
CA GLY A 396 30.20 -5.23 11.75
C GLY A 396 30.11 -6.68 11.26
N ARG A 397 28.88 -7.20 11.15
CA ARG A 397 28.58 -8.57 10.69
C ARG A 397 28.18 -8.64 9.21
N THR A 398 28.20 -7.52 8.50
CA THR A 398 27.90 -7.47 7.07
C THR A 398 28.91 -8.32 6.30
N VAL A 399 28.42 -9.23 5.47
CA VAL A 399 29.23 -10.15 4.67
C VAL A 399 28.70 -10.21 3.25
N PHE A 400 29.53 -10.67 2.31
CA PHE A 400 29.13 -10.91 0.94
C PHE A 400 28.78 -12.38 0.73
N SER A 401 27.73 -12.63 -0.04
CA SER A 401 27.31 -13.98 -0.41
C SER A 401 27.00 -14.03 -1.90
N THR A 402 27.19 -15.21 -2.50
CA THR A 402 26.79 -15.48 -3.87
C THR A 402 25.30 -15.31 -4.05
N CYS A 403 24.90 -14.69 -5.15
CA CYS A 403 23.53 -14.52 -5.58
C CYS A 403 23.52 -14.53 -7.11
N GLN A 404 23.01 -15.61 -7.72
CA GLN A 404 23.15 -15.80 -9.16
C GLN A 404 22.39 -14.77 -10.00
N SER A 405 21.25 -14.28 -9.51
CA SER A 405 20.44 -13.27 -10.20
C SER A 405 20.87 -11.84 -9.90
N CYS A 406 21.81 -11.64 -8.97
CA CYS A 406 22.36 -10.33 -8.61
C CYS A 406 23.42 -9.89 -9.64
N SER A 407 23.62 -8.58 -9.81
CA SER A 407 24.77 -8.09 -10.56
C SER A 407 26.07 -8.52 -9.88
N GLY A 408 27.13 -8.74 -10.67
CA GLY A 408 28.39 -9.30 -10.14
C GLY A 408 28.29 -10.70 -9.52
N ALA A 409 27.12 -11.36 -9.58
CA ALA A 409 26.80 -12.64 -8.93
C ALA A 409 26.96 -12.64 -7.39
N ASN A 410 26.96 -11.48 -6.75
CA ASN A 410 27.14 -11.32 -5.31
C ASN A 410 26.16 -10.29 -4.74
N LYS A 411 26.01 -10.28 -3.41
CA LYS A 411 25.24 -9.28 -2.67
C LYS A 411 25.82 -9.10 -1.27
N ALA A 412 25.57 -7.96 -0.66
CA ALA A 412 25.78 -7.75 0.77
C ALA A 412 24.58 -8.26 1.56
N MET A 413 24.83 -9.01 2.63
CA MET A 413 23.82 -9.50 3.55
C MET A 413 24.13 -9.09 4.99
N ARG A 414 23.14 -9.25 5.88
CA ARG A 414 23.22 -8.89 7.32
C ARG A 414 23.48 -7.40 7.53
N LEU A 415 22.68 -6.57 6.87
CA LEU A 415 22.68 -5.11 7.03
C LEU A 415 21.79 -4.62 8.18
N GLY A 416 21.19 -5.53 8.96
CA GLY A 416 20.22 -5.20 10.00
C GLY A 416 20.69 -5.48 11.44
N LEU A 417 19.84 -5.18 12.42
CA LEU A 417 19.91 -5.55 13.84
C LEU A 417 21.06 -4.92 14.67
N ASP A 418 21.93 -4.11 14.08
CA ASP A 418 23.03 -3.44 14.79
C ASP A 418 23.49 -2.22 14.00
N ALA A 419 23.71 -1.08 14.66
CA ALA A 419 24.17 0.16 14.01
C ALA A 419 25.55 0.05 13.34
N ASN A 420 26.35 -0.96 13.70
CA ASN A 420 27.64 -1.22 13.07
C ASN A 420 27.52 -2.07 11.79
N ASN A 421 26.41 -2.78 11.59
CA ASN A 421 26.17 -3.59 10.40
C ASN A 421 25.83 -2.68 9.22
N THR A 422 26.86 -2.28 8.47
CA THR A 422 26.70 -1.29 7.41
C THR A 422 27.49 -1.65 6.16
N LEU A 423 27.04 -1.11 5.03
CA LEU A 423 27.75 -1.10 3.76
C LEU A 423 27.94 0.33 3.30
N THR A 424 29.18 0.72 2.98
CA THR A 424 29.52 2.10 2.61
C THR A 424 30.19 2.19 1.25
N PHE A 425 29.55 2.93 0.34
CA PHE A 425 30.12 3.36 -0.94
C PHE A 425 30.83 4.70 -0.74
N ASN A 426 32.16 4.72 -0.74
CA ASN A 426 32.97 5.94 -0.53
C ASN A 426 33.38 6.64 -1.83
N ASN A 427 33.11 6.02 -2.98
CA ASN A 427 33.60 6.42 -4.29
C ASN A 427 32.47 6.82 -5.24
N VAL A 428 31.31 7.25 -4.72
CA VAL A 428 30.19 7.69 -5.56
C VAL A 428 30.52 9.06 -6.15
N TYR A 429 30.96 9.09 -7.40
CA TYR A 429 31.41 10.30 -8.07
C TYR A 429 30.30 10.94 -8.91
N VAL A 430 30.17 12.26 -8.84
CA VAL A 430 29.36 13.05 -9.77
C VAL A 430 30.08 14.33 -10.19
N ASP A 431 29.89 14.78 -11.44
CA ASP A 431 30.59 15.94 -12.00
C ASP A 431 30.12 17.28 -11.42
N GLN A 432 28.84 17.39 -11.07
CA GLN A 432 28.23 18.62 -10.59
C GLN A 432 27.32 18.38 -9.38
N PRO A 433 27.19 19.36 -8.47
CA PRO A 433 26.31 19.21 -7.32
C PRO A 433 24.86 19.29 -7.78
N GLY A 434 23.97 18.54 -7.13
CA GLY A 434 22.56 18.54 -7.51
C GLY A 434 21.80 17.36 -6.93
N THR A 435 20.60 17.14 -7.45
CA THR A 435 19.78 15.97 -7.09
C THR A 435 19.81 14.98 -8.23
N TYR A 436 20.17 13.74 -7.91
CA TYR A 436 20.23 12.60 -8.81
C TYR A 436 19.13 11.61 -8.48
N ARG A 437 18.81 10.72 -9.41
CA ARG A 437 17.98 9.55 -9.13
C ARG A 437 18.89 8.39 -8.71
N MET A 438 18.67 7.83 -7.55
CA MET A 438 19.40 6.65 -7.06
C MET A 438 18.49 5.44 -7.14
N GLU A 439 18.81 4.52 -8.04
CA GLU A 439 18.26 3.18 -8.05
C GLU A 439 18.95 2.35 -6.97
N ILE A 440 18.17 1.68 -6.13
CA ILE A 440 18.65 0.77 -5.08
C ILE A 440 18.08 -0.60 -5.42
N ALA A 441 18.93 -1.63 -5.50
CA ALA A 441 18.56 -3.01 -5.81
C ALA A 441 18.64 -3.90 -4.56
N PRO A 442 17.65 -3.87 -3.65
CA PRO A 442 17.58 -4.76 -2.51
C PRO A 442 17.09 -6.16 -2.91
N ALA A 443 17.37 -7.17 -2.09
CA ALA A 443 16.69 -8.47 -2.13
C ALA A 443 16.15 -8.83 -0.73
N THR A 444 14.87 -9.14 -0.63
CA THR A 444 14.20 -9.43 0.64
C THR A 444 13.07 -10.44 0.46
N SER A 445 12.73 -11.15 1.53
CA SER A 445 11.50 -11.94 1.63
C SER A 445 10.60 -11.30 2.70
N GLY A 446 9.45 -10.79 2.26
CA GLY A 446 8.57 -9.92 3.02
C GLY A 446 9.02 -8.45 3.06
N PRO A 447 8.15 -7.56 3.54
CA PRO A 447 8.47 -6.14 3.68
C PRO A 447 9.59 -5.94 4.70
N ARG A 448 10.61 -5.17 4.33
CA ARG A 448 11.73 -4.78 5.20
C ARG A 448 12.20 -3.38 4.87
N ASP A 449 12.83 -2.75 5.85
CA ASP A 449 13.31 -1.38 5.74
C ASP A 449 14.85 -1.36 5.71
N LEU A 450 15.40 -0.50 4.86
CA LEU A 450 16.83 -0.17 4.82
C LEU A 450 16.96 1.34 4.99
N PHE A 451 17.83 1.77 5.89
CA PHE A 451 18.20 3.17 6.01
C PHE A 451 19.41 3.45 5.12
N PHE A 452 19.43 4.65 4.55
CA PHE A 452 20.61 5.17 3.88
C PHE A 452 21.01 6.54 4.43
N GLN A 453 22.31 6.83 4.35
CA GLN A 453 22.92 8.07 4.80
C GLN A 453 23.85 8.62 3.72
N VAL A 454 23.69 9.89 3.36
CA VAL A 454 24.51 10.55 2.35
C VAL A 454 25.37 11.61 3.01
N ASN A 455 26.70 11.53 2.86
CA ASN A 455 27.66 12.52 3.36
C ASN A 455 27.50 12.91 4.84
N GLY A 456 26.96 12.02 5.68
CA GLY A 456 26.73 12.25 7.11
C GLY A 456 25.43 12.97 7.47
N GLU A 457 24.53 13.18 6.50
CA GLU A 457 23.15 13.66 6.75
C GLU A 457 22.37 12.68 7.65
N PRO A 458 21.18 13.02 8.17
CA PRO A 458 20.37 12.08 8.93
C PRO A 458 20.02 10.78 8.16
N LEU A 459 19.82 9.69 8.89
CA LEU A 459 19.37 8.43 8.31
C LEU A 459 18.00 8.61 7.66
N THR A 460 17.87 8.15 6.41
CA THR A 460 16.60 8.15 5.67
C THR A 460 16.12 6.71 5.51
N PRO A 461 14.95 6.35 6.05
CA PRO A 461 14.38 5.03 5.86
C PRO A 461 13.82 4.87 4.44
N LEU A 462 13.85 3.64 3.95
CA LEU A 462 13.11 3.25 2.77
C LEU A 462 12.58 1.84 2.98
N LYS A 463 11.28 1.66 2.72
CA LYS A 463 10.61 0.38 2.79
C LYS A 463 10.67 -0.33 1.44
N PHE A 464 10.96 -1.62 1.49
CA PHE A 464 11.06 -2.48 0.31
C PHE A 464 10.22 -3.72 0.50
N GLY A 465 9.55 -4.14 -0.57
CA GLY A 465 8.93 -5.44 -0.66
C GLY A 465 9.77 -6.38 -1.53
N GLY A 466 9.60 -7.67 -1.29
CA GLY A 466 10.32 -8.74 -1.96
C GLY A 466 9.75 -10.08 -1.53
N SER A 467 9.83 -11.08 -2.38
CA SER A 467 9.46 -12.46 -2.00
C SER A 467 10.66 -13.41 -1.93
N SER A 468 11.84 -12.97 -2.41
CA SER A 468 13.07 -13.75 -2.46
C SER A 468 14.30 -12.93 -2.10
N PHE A 469 15.22 -13.55 -1.35
CA PHE A 469 16.57 -13.00 -1.15
C PHE A 469 17.50 -13.21 -2.35
N ASN A 470 17.11 -14.01 -3.34
CA ASN A 470 17.92 -14.31 -4.52
C ASN A 470 17.53 -13.47 -5.74
N GLN A 471 16.48 -12.66 -5.65
CA GLN A 471 15.98 -11.85 -6.77
C GLN A 471 15.85 -10.39 -6.33
N PRO A 472 16.80 -9.53 -6.72
CA PRO A 472 16.73 -8.12 -6.38
C PRO A 472 15.56 -7.39 -7.08
N SER A 473 14.88 -6.51 -6.36
CA SER A 473 13.74 -5.72 -6.84
C SER A 473 14.03 -4.23 -6.66
N SER A 474 14.36 -3.54 -7.76
CA SER A 474 14.85 -2.16 -7.67
C SER A 474 13.75 -1.13 -7.45
N THR A 475 14.07 -0.09 -6.69
CA THR A 475 13.28 1.15 -6.57
C THR A 475 14.19 2.36 -6.75
N THR A 476 13.63 3.49 -7.18
CA THR A 476 14.40 4.71 -7.47
C THR A 476 13.94 5.86 -6.59
N VAL A 477 14.87 6.47 -5.85
CA VAL A 477 14.60 7.62 -4.97
C VAL A 477 15.50 8.82 -5.30
N PRO A 478 15.07 10.06 -5.07
CA PRO A 478 15.93 11.22 -5.27
C PRO A 478 17.02 11.30 -4.17
N VAL A 479 18.24 11.62 -4.56
CA VAL A 479 19.38 11.80 -3.65
C VAL A 479 20.15 13.07 -3.98
N LYS A 480 20.49 13.86 -2.96
CA LYS A 480 21.29 15.09 -3.15
C LYS A 480 22.78 14.76 -3.01
N LEU A 481 23.57 15.07 -4.03
CA LEU A 481 25.01 14.80 -4.08
C LEU A 481 25.80 16.09 -4.29
N GLN A 482 27.02 16.11 -3.76
CA GLN A 482 28.01 17.18 -3.96
C GLN A 482 28.89 16.83 -5.16
N ALA A 483 29.46 17.83 -5.84
CA ALA A 483 30.44 17.56 -6.89
C ALA A 483 31.66 16.83 -6.33
N GLY A 484 32.19 15.87 -7.08
CA GLY A 484 33.26 14.99 -6.66
C GLY A 484 32.75 13.70 -6.00
N TYR A 485 33.55 13.16 -5.08
CA TYR A 485 33.24 11.91 -4.39
C TYR A 485 32.27 12.13 -3.22
N ASN A 486 31.26 11.28 -3.15
CA ASN A 486 30.25 11.23 -2.11
C ASN A 486 30.33 9.90 -1.37
N ARG A 487 29.97 9.95 -0.08
CA ARG A 487 29.81 8.78 0.78
C ARG A 487 28.34 8.45 0.91
N ILE A 488 27.95 7.23 0.55
CA ILE A 488 26.60 6.70 0.79
C ILE A 488 26.70 5.42 1.62
N GLN A 489 26.08 5.40 2.79
CA GLN A 489 26.09 4.26 3.71
C GLN A 489 24.68 3.69 3.86
N PHE A 490 24.57 2.36 3.91
CA PHE A 490 23.32 1.63 4.11
C PHE A 490 23.40 0.75 5.36
N GLY A 491 22.27 0.55 6.03
CA GLY A 491 22.09 -0.35 7.17
C GLY A 491 20.70 -0.22 7.79
N ASN A 492 20.36 -1.06 8.76
CA ASN A 492 19.20 -0.89 9.62
C ASN A 492 19.62 -1.21 11.07
N PRO A 493 19.80 -0.20 11.92
CA PRO A 493 20.28 -0.42 13.29
C PRO A 493 19.25 -1.11 14.18
N PHE A 494 17.96 -1.09 13.80
CA PHE A 494 16.85 -1.47 14.68
C PHE A 494 16.29 -2.86 14.37
N ASN A 495 16.31 -3.27 13.10
CA ASN A 495 15.62 -4.47 12.66
C ASN A 495 16.35 -5.20 11.52
N ALA A 496 15.83 -6.35 11.12
CA ALA A 496 16.32 -7.10 9.97
C ALA A 496 16.13 -6.27 8.69
N ALA A 497 17.22 -6.09 7.95
CA ALA A 497 17.23 -5.35 6.68
C ALA A 497 17.06 -6.30 5.48
N PRO A 498 16.74 -5.77 4.29
CA PRO A 498 17.04 -6.43 3.01
C PRO A 498 18.54 -6.72 2.85
N ASP A 499 18.87 -7.68 2.00
CA ASP A 499 20.19 -7.76 1.39
C ASP A 499 20.30 -6.69 0.28
N LEU A 500 21.51 -6.30 -0.12
CA LEU A 500 21.74 -5.26 -1.14
C LEU A 500 22.66 -5.78 -2.24
N ASP A 501 22.19 -5.71 -3.49
CA ASP A 501 22.92 -6.09 -4.71
C ASP A 501 23.79 -4.92 -5.19
N ARG A 502 23.16 -3.80 -5.57
CA ARG A 502 23.87 -2.62 -6.07
C ARG A 502 23.10 -1.33 -5.83
N ILE A 503 23.78 -0.21 -6.08
CA ILE A 503 23.15 1.08 -6.34
C ILE A 503 23.53 1.62 -7.72
N SER A 504 22.66 2.41 -8.33
CA SER A 504 22.97 3.16 -9.55
C SER A 504 22.60 4.63 -9.40
N VAL A 505 23.51 5.54 -9.72
CA VAL A 505 23.25 6.98 -9.76
C VAL A 505 22.95 7.38 -11.21
N ILE A 506 21.76 7.95 -11.43
CA ILE A 506 21.19 8.23 -12.75
C ILE A 506 21.03 9.73 -12.95
N GLY A 507 21.40 10.20 -14.14
CA GLY A 507 21.21 11.58 -14.58
C GLY A 507 22.36 12.51 -14.22
N GLN A 508 22.11 13.82 -14.35
CA GLN A 508 23.14 14.87 -14.25
C GLN A 508 22.91 15.86 -13.11
N GLY A 509 22.16 15.48 -12.06
CA GLY A 509 21.94 16.39 -10.92
C GLY A 509 20.75 17.34 -11.06
N PHE A 510 19.94 17.18 -12.10
CA PHE A 510 18.74 17.99 -12.34
C PHE A 510 17.43 17.31 -11.93
N ALA A 511 17.49 16.16 -11.24
CA ALA A 511 16.28 15.53 -10.70
C ALA A 511 15.65 16.42 -9.62
N LEU A 512 14.38 16.17 -9.31
CA LEU A 512 13.67 16.97 -8.31
C LEU A 512 14.04 16.51 -6.90
N PRO A 513 14.27 17.43 -5.95
CA PRO A 513 14.47 17.06 -4.56
C PRO A 513 13.20 16.41 -3.99
N PRO A 514 13.32 15.57 -2.95
CA PRO A 514 12.16 15.10 -2.22
C PRO A 514 11.36 16.30 -1.68
N SER A 515 10.05 16.26 -1.83
CA SER A 515 9.12 17.30 -1.37
C SER A 515 8.81 17.21 0.13
N ILE A 516 9.12 16.06 0.74
CA ILE A 516 8.76 15.71 2.12
C ILE A 516 10.01 15.35 2.91
N LYS A 517 10.05 15.76 4.18
CA LYS A 517 11.07 15.34 5.14
C LYS A 517 10.42 14.52 6.25
N ALA A 518 10.75 13.24 6.31
CA ALA A 518 10.34 12.30 7.34
C ALA A 518 11.42 12.15 8.42
N TYR A 519 10.99 11.87 9.65
CA TYR A 519 11.85 11.60 10.80
C TYR A 519 11.26 10.41 11.59
N GLU A 520 12.05 9.35 11.78
CA GLU A 520 11.60 8.12 12.44
C GLU A 520 11.75 8.21 13.96
N ALA A 521 10.74 7.75 14.69
CA ALA A 521 10.72 7.82 16.15
C ALA A 521 11.85 7.00 16.77
N GLU A 522 12.19 5.85 16.19
CA GLU A 522 13.29 5.01 16.70
C GLU A 522 14.68 5.62 16.47
N THR A 523 14.79 6.66 15.64
CA THR A 523 16.03 7.45 15.46
C THR A 523 16.07 8.69 16.36
N ALA A 524 14.98 8.99 17.06
CA ALA A 524 14.86 10.15 17.93
C ALA A 524 15.55 9.91 19.29
N GLU A 525 15.73 10.98 20.06
CA GLU A 525 16.22 10.86 21.44
C GLU A 525 15.07 10.35 22.33
N LEU A 526 15.28 9.19 22.95
CA LEU A 526 14.37 8.59 23.93
C LEU A 526 14.80 9.00 25.34
N GLY A 527 13.87 9.50 26.15
CA GLY A 527 14.11 9.79 27.56
C GLY A 527 13.10 9.01 28.39
N GLY A 528 13.54 8.31 29.44
CA GLY A 528 12.65 7.50 30.28
C GLY A 528 12.85 6.00 30.09
N THR A 529 11.73 5.26 30.00
CA THR A 529 11.68 3.79 29.87
C THR A 529 11.24 3.29 28.50
N GLU A 530 11.15 4.17 27.51
CA GLU A 530 10.75 3.86 26.15
C GLU A 530 11.71 2.89 25.50
N TYR A 531 11.13 2.12 24.59
CA TYR A 531 11.89 1.19 23.79
C TYR A 531 11.32 1.09 22.39
N THR A 532 12.23 0.82 21.46
CA THR A 532 11.91 0.46 20.09
C THR A 532 11.41 -0.98 20.05
N THR A 533 10.34 -1.22 19.31
CA THR A 533 9.77 -2.55 19.09
C THR A 533 9.42 -2.76 17.62
N LEU A 534 9.40 -4.02 17.18
CA LEU A 534 9.06 -4.41 15.81
C LEU A 534 7.66 -3.92 15.45
N CYS A 535 7.56 -3.29 14.28
CA CYS A 535 6.29 -2.99 13.64
C CYS A 535 6.43 -3.15 12.13
N GLN A 536 5.91 -4.25 11.59
CA GLN A 536 6.06 -4.61 10.17
C GLN A 536 5.52 -3.52 9.21
N TYR A 537 4.42 -2.89 9.60
CA TYR A 537 3.69 -1.93 8.76
C TYR A 537 4.15 -0.49 8.96
N CYS A 538 4.91 -0.21 10.02
CA CYS A 538 5.48 1.09 10.34
C CYS A 538 6.68 1.42 9.45
N SER A 539 6.99 2.69 9.22
CA SER A 539 8.26 3.06 8.58
C SER A 539 9.44 2.63 9.45
N GLY A 540 10.59 2.37 8.80
CA GLY A 540 11.77 1.84 9.51
C GLY A 540 11.62 0.41 10.06
N GLY A 541 10.43 -0.19 9.95
CA GLY A 541 10.06 -1.51 10.45
C GLY A 541 9.92 -1.54 11.98
N SER A 542 9.81 -0.38 12.63
CA SER A 542 9.86 -0.24 14.08
C SER A 542 8.88 0.83 14.56
N LYS A 543 8.64 0.88 15.85
CA LYS A 543 7.91 1.96 16.53
C LYS A 543 8.48 2.16 17.92
N VAL A 544 8.25 3.33 18.52
CA VAL A 544 8.58 3.59 19.92
C VAL A 544 7.32 3.45 20.77
N ALA A 545 7.42 2.61 21.81
CA ALA A 545 6.33 2.34 22.74
C ALA A 545 6.67 2.82 24.17
N SER A 546 5.70 2.72 25.06
CA SER A 546 5.82 3.06 26.49
C SER A 546 6.04 4.55 26.80
N LEU A 547 5.37 5.43 26.06
CA LEU A 547 5.27 6.86 26.38
C LEU A 547 4.33 7.13 27.59
N ASP A 548 3.71 6.09 28.15
CA ASP A 548 2.80 6.13 29.29
C ASP A 548 3.55 6.18 30.64
N GLN A 549 2.82 6.14 31.76
CA GLN A 549 3.33 5.92 33.13
C GLN A 549 4.20 7.02 33.78
N SER A 550 5.01 7.77 33.03
CA SER A 550 5.88 8.83 33.58
C SER A 550 5.90 10.06 32.67
N ALA A 551 6.00 11.25 33.25
CA ALA A 551 6.24 12.49 32.49
C ALA A 551 7.67 12.59 31.93
N ASP A 552 8.60 11.76 32.44
CA ASP A 552 9.96 11.68 31.92
C ASP A 552 10.03 10.86 30.61
N ASN A 553 8.99 10.06 30.34
CA ASN A 553 8.86 9.28 29.13
C ASN A 553 8.56 10.23 27.95
N THR A 554 9.60 10.49 27.15
CA THR A 554 9.53 11.33 25.94
C THR A 554 10.24 10.74 24.71
N VAL A 555 9.72 11.09 23.54
CA VAL A 555 10.37 10.93 22.22
C VAL A 555 10.68 12.31 21.66
N THR A 556 11.96 12.63 21.46
CA THR A 556 12.41 13.98 21.08
C THR A 556 13.14 13.99 19.74
N PHE A 557 12.51 14.61 18.75
CA PHE A 557 13.12 14.93 17.46
C PHE A 557 13.87 16.27 17.59
N THR A 558 15.20 16.24 17.64
CA THR A 558 16.02 17.42 17.95
C THR A 558 16.34 18.31 16.73
N ASP A 559 16.24 17.75 15.52
CA ASP A 559 16.74 18.37 14.28
C ASP A 559 15.68 18.49 13.18
N VAL A 560 14.43 18.79 13.54
CA VAL A 560 13.34 18.99 12.56
C VAL A 560 13.58 20.28 11.76
N SER A 561 13.92 20.12 10.49
CA SER A 561 14.43 21.20 9.63
C SER A 561 13.33 21.87 8.78
N ALA A 562 12.99 23.11 9.13
CA ALA A 562 12.09 23.99 8.38
C ALA A 562 12.88 24.93 7.46
N ALA A 563 12.44 25.09 6.21
CA ALA A 563 13.12 25.93 5.22
C ALA A 563 13.11 27.43 5.58
N GLY A 564 12.07 27.87 6.28
CA GLY A 564 11.90 29.22 6.81
C GLY A 564 10.96 29.23 8.02
N ALA A 565 10.83 30.38 8.69
CA ALA A 565 9.83 30.51 9.73
C ALA A 565 8.42 30.56 9.11
N GLY A 566 7.46 29.87 9.69
CA GLY A 566 6.09 29.84 9.15
C GLY A 566 5.25 28.68 9.67
N SER A 567 4.08 28.54 9.08
CA SER A 567 3.19 27.41 9.30
C SER A 567 3.53 26.27 8.36
N TYR A 568 3.53 25.05 8.89
CA TYR A 568 3.77 23.80 8.19
C TYR A 568 2.68 22.80 8.54
N GLU A 569 2.53 21.80 7.71
CA GLU A 569 1.74 20.62 8.03
C GLU A 569 2.68 19.61 8.67
N LEU A 570 2.27 19.07 9.82
CA LEU A 570 2.98 17.98 10.50
C LEU A 570 2.08 16.76 10.50
N GLU A 571 2.47 15.76 9.75
CA GLU A 571 1.96 14.39 9.86
C GLU A 571 2.61 13.71 11.07
N VAL A 572 1.78 13.03 11.86
CA VAL A 572 2.19 12.21 12.99
C VAL A 572 1.60 10.83 12.80
N ASP A 573 2.47 9.83 12.59
CA ASP A 573 2.11 8.43 12.44
C ASP A 573 2.20 7.72 13.79
N TYR A 574 1.12 7.05 14.18
CA TYR A 574 0.98 6.47 15.51
C TYR A 574 0.17 5.18 15.48
N ILE A 575 0.23 4.44 16.59
CA ILE A 575 -0.48 3.17 16.79
C ILE A 575 -1.18 3.20 18.14
N THR A 576 -2.48 2.97 18.16
CA THR A 576 -3.28 2.90 19.38
C THR A 576 -4.57 2.10 19.17
N THR A 577 -5.13 1.55 20.25
CA THR A 577 -6.42 0.86 20.26
C THR A 577 -7.41 1.67 21.08
N GLY A 578 -8.41 2.26 20.43
CA GLY A 578 -9.32 3.20 21.08
C GLY A 578 -8.82 4.64 20.97
N GLN A 579 -9.26 5.48 21.90
CA GLN A 579 -8.91 6.90 21.93
C GLN A 579 -8.00 7.19 23.12
N HIS A 580 -6.81 7.70 22.83
CA HIS A 580 -5.77 8.01 23.81
C HIS A 580 -5.08 9.33 23.45
N SER A 581 -4.28 9.87 24.37
CA SER A 581 -3.64 11.18 24.15
C SER A 581 -2.11 11.15 24.18
N LEU A 582 -1.52 12.01 23.34
CA LEU A 582 -0.13 12.46 23.47
C LEU A 582 -0.14 13.96 23.76
N PHE A 583 0.91 14.46 24.40
CA PHE A 583 1.26 15.87 24.34
C PHE A 583 2.46 16.06 23.42
N MET A 584 2.44 17.14 22.66
CA MET A 584 3.51 17.57 21.79
C MET A 584 4.02 18.94 22.24
N GLN A 585 5.34 19.11 22.34
CA GLN A 585 5.98 20.39 22.61
C GLN A 585 6.91 20.76 21.46
N ILE A 586 6.75 21.98 20.94
CA ILE A 586 7.60 22.51 19.88
C ILE A 586 8.55 23.54 20.49
N ASN A 587 9.86 23.30 20.33
CA ASN A 587 10.94 24.06 20.94
C ASN A 587 10.73 24.17 22.47
N ASP A 588 10.64 25.39 22.99
CA ASP A 588 10.35 25.67 24.40
C ASP A 588 8.93 26.24 24.58
N GLY A 589 8.04 25.90 23.62
CA GLY A 589 6.65 26.32 23.61
C GLY A 589 5.78 25.62 24.64
N LYS A 590 4.49 25.98 24.68
CA LYS A 590 3.50 25.26 25.48
C LYS A 590 3.23 23.88 24.88
N GLU A 591 2.83 22.95 25.75
CA GLU A 591 2.33 21.65 25.32
C GLU A 591 1.02 21.79 24.53
N ILE A 592 0.90 20.95 23.52
CA ILE A 592 -0.25 20.79 22.64
C ILE A 592 -0.77 19.37 22.87
N VAL A 593 -2.04 19.21 23.24
CA VAL A 593 -2.64 17.88 23.40
C VAL A 593 -3.11 17.37 22.03
N LEU A 594 -2.78 16.11 21.74
CA LEU A 594 -3.22 15.35 20.58
C LEU A 594 -4.06 14.17 21.07
N ASN A 595 -5.36 14.23 20.86
CA ASN A 595 -6.30 13.12 21.00
C ASN A 595 -6.24 12.27 19.73
N LEU A 596 -5.70 11.08 19.89
CA LEU A 596 -5.41 10.14 18.82
C LEU A 596 -6.38 8.96 18.92
N THR A 597 -6.90 8.53 17.78
CA THR A 597 -7.82 7.38 17.72
C THR A 597 -7.27 6.36 16.75
N GLY A 598 -7.33 5.09 17.14
CA GLY A 598 -6.90 3.96 16.32
C GLY A 598 -7.68 2.71 16.67
N SER A 599 -7.56 1.67 15.85
CA SER A 599 -8.33 0.43 16.00
C SER A 599 -7.46 -0.80 16.25
N THR A 600 -6.13 -0.67 16.23
CA THR A 600 -5.21 -1.83 16.29
C THR A 600 -3.92 -1.51 17.05
N SER A 601 -3.24 -2.56 17.51
CA SER A 601 -1.94 -2.47 18.17
C SER A 601 -0.75 -2.64 17.23
N SER A 602 -0.96 -2.83 15.92
CA SER A 602 0.09 -3.18 14.95
C SER A 602 0.04 -2.43 13.61
N LEU A 603 -1.09 -1.81 13.26
CA LEU A 603 -1.26 -1.06 12.01
C LEU A 603 -1.19 0.44 12.30
N PRO A 604 -0.25 1.18 11.69
CA PRO A 604 -0.16 2.63 11.84
C PRO A 604 -1.35 3.34 11.21
N THR A 605 -1.66 4.50 11.78
CA THR A 605 -2.58 5.50 11.26
C THR A 605 -1.97 6.87 11.49
N SER A 606 -2.51 7.89 10.82
CA SER A 606 -1.91 9.21 10.79
C SER A 606 -2.89 10.28 11.26
N THR A 607 -2.35 11.35 11.83
CA THR A 607 -3.05 12.64 11.96
C THR A 607 -2.18 13.74 11.38
N VAL A 608 -2.79 14.76 10.77
CA VAL A 608 -2.06 15.88 10.19
C VAL A 608 -2.54 17.17 10.85
N ILE A 609 -1.60 17.94 11.40
CA ILE A 609 -1.88 19.12 12.21
C ILE A 609 -1.05 20.33 11.76
N PRO A 610 -1.58 21.57 11.86
CA PRO A 610 -0.79 22.76 11.61
C PRO A 610 0.19 23.03 12.76
N VAL A 611 1.46 23.24 12.41
CA VAL A 611 2.50 23.64 13.37
C VAL A 611 3.19 24.92 12.93
N VAL A 612 3.64 25.72 13.89
CA VAL A 612 4.43 26.94 13.62
C VAL A 612 5.87 26.69 14.01
N LEU A 613 6.77 26.77 13.04
CA LEU A 613 8.19 26.49 13.20
C LEU A 613 9.03 27.74 12.97
N LYS A 614 10.18 27.84 13.65
CA LYS A 614 11.23 28.81 13.28
C LYS A 614 12.01 28.26 12.08
N GLY A 615 12.61 29.15 11.30
CA GLY A 615 13.51 28.74 10.21
C GLY A 615 14.72 27.98 10.76
N GLY A 616 15.15 26.94 10.05
CA GLY A 616 16.24 26.06 10.48
C GLY A 616 15.76 24.91 11.36
N LYS A 617 16.57 24.54 12.36
CA LYS A 617 16.34 23.39 13.24
C LYS A 617 15.31 23.69 14.32
N ASN A 618 14.38 22.77 14.54
CA ASN A 618 13.36 22.79 15.57
C ASN A 618 13.44 21.52 16.40
N LYS A 619 13.16 21.64 17.69
CA LYS A 619 12.94 20.49 18.59
C LYS A 619 11.45 20.19 18.62
N ILE A 620 11.03 18.95 18.40
CA ILE A 620 9.64 18.50 18.61
C ILE A 620 9.70 17.31 19.56
N GLN A 621 9.05 17.44 20.71
CA GLN A 621 9.02 16.41 21.75
C GLN A 621 7.60 15.89 21.92
N PHE A 622 7.45 14.58 22.02
CA PHE A 622 6.21 13.89 22.36
C PHE A 622 6.34 13.22 23.72
N GLY A 623 5.25 13.15 24.47
CA GLY A 623 5.11 12.34 25.67
C GLY A 623 3.63 12.05 25.94
N SER A 624 3.30 11.39 27.05
CA SER A 624 1.91 11.18 27.45
C SER A 624 1.69 11.37 28.95
N ARG A 625 0.43 11.67 29.30
CA ARG A 625 -0.10 11.57 30.67
C ARG A 625 -1.13 10.45 30.80
N ASP A 626 -1.41 9.78 29.69
CA ASP A 626 -2.38 8.70 29.62
C ASP A 626 -1.79 7.44 30.27
N ALA A 627 -2.67 6.60 30.81
CA ALA A 627 -2.26 5.30 31.35
C ALA A 627 -1.91 4.32 30.21
N GLU A 628 -2.44 4.56 29.02
CA GLU A 628 -2.17 3.79 27.81
C GLU A 628 -1.83 4.78 26.68
N ALA A 629 -0.54 5.05 26.48
CA ALA A 629 -0.10 6.01 25.48
C ALA A 629 -0.07 5.37 24.08
N PRO A 630 -0.44 6.11 23.02
CA PRO A 630 -0.15 5.73 21.65
C PRO A 630 1.35 5.48 21.46
N ALA A 631 1.69 4.42 20.72
CA ALA A 631 3.05 4.24 20.22
C ALA A 631 3.28 5.16 19.03
N LEU A 632 4.51 5.68 18.89
CA LEU A 632 4.89 6.62 17.84
C LEU A 632 5.75 5.92 16.78
N ASP A 633 5.44 6.16 15.51
CA ASP A 633 6.18 5.62 14.36
C ASP A 633 7.09 6.70 13.76
N ARG A 634 6.48 7.76 13.21
CA ARG A 634 7.17 8.77 12.41
C ARG A 634 6.50 10.13 12.54
N ILE A 635 7.26 11.19 12.27
CA ILE A 635 6.70 12.48 11.85
C ILE A 635 7.16 12.85 10.44
N ALA A 636 6.29 13.47 9.64
CA ALA A 636 6.64 14.04 8.35
C ALA A 636 6.22 15.51 8.28
N LEU A 637 7.08 16.34 7.68
CA LEU A 637 6.90 17.79 7.62
C LEU A 637 6.74 18.27 6.18
N GLU A 638 5.61 18.89 5.90
CA GLU A 638 5.27 19.43 4.58
C GLU A 638 5.11 20.94 4.61
N SER A 639 5.56 21.56 3.51
CA SER A 639 5.32 22.99 3.30
C SER A 639 3.90 23.22 2.82
N PRO A 640 3.29 24.37 3.13
CA PRO A 640 1.97 24.71 2.61
C PRO A 640 1.93 24.64 1.08
N LEU A 641 0.81 24.20 0.53
CA LEU A 641 0.60 24.12 -0.91
C LEU A 641 0.68 25.49 -1.58
N GLY A 642 0.96 25.48 -2.88
CA GLY A 642 0.84 26.66 -3.72
C GLY A 642 -0.61 27.14 -3.87
N PRO A 643 -0.82 28.34 -4.41
CA PRO A 643 -2.17 28.83 -4.71
C PRO A 643 -2.82 27.94 -5.78
N THR A 644 -4.12 27.70 -5.64
CA THR A 644 -4.92 26.95 -6.62
C THR A 644 -6.16 27.74 -7.04
N SER A 645 -6.94 27.20 -7.99
CA SER A 645 -8.22 27.77 -8.39
C SER A 645 -9.30 27.62 -7.32
N LEU A 646 -9.04 26.89 -6.24
CA LEU A 646 -9.91 26.82 -5.06
C LEU A 646 -9.28 27.57 -3.89
N THR A 647 -10.13 28.30 -3.16
CA THR A 647 -9.74 28.92 -1.89
C THR A 647 -10.83 28.68 -0.85
N THR A 648 -10.49 28.83 0.43
CA THR A 648 -11.46 28.72 1.52
C THR A 648 -11.37 29.92 2.45
N SER A 649 -12.51 30.27 3.06
CA SER A 649 -12.56 31.30 4.09
C SER A 649 -13.61 30.97 5.17
N LEU A 650 -13.31 31.36 6.41
CA LEU A 650 -14.28 31.30 7.50
C LEU A 650 -15.20 32.52 7.43
N VAL A 651 -16.48 32.29 7.12
CA VAL A 651 -17.48 33.35 6.93
C VAL A 651 -18.05 33.80 8.26
N SER A 652 -18.46 32.84 9.08
CA SER A 652 -19.06 33.12 10.38
C SER A 652 -18.94 31.93 11.30
N THR A 653 -19.07 32.20 12.60
CA THR A 653 -19.20 31.18 13.62
C THR A 653 -20.46 31.45 14.43
N TYR A 654 -21.23 30.41 14.74
CA TYR A 654 -22.46 30.52 15.54
C TYR A 654 -22.62 29.27 16.44
N GLY A 655 -23.69 29.22 17.23
CA GLY A 655 -23.93 28.15 18.22
C GLY A 655 -23.77 28.64 19.67
N GLU A 656 -24.21 27.81 20.62
CA GLU A 656 -24.24 28.16 22.05
C GLU A 656 -23.14 27.45 22.83
N GLY A 657 -22.53 28.18 23.77
CA GLY A 657 -21.55 27.64 24.71
C GLY A 657 -20.29 27.13 24.01
N SER A 658 -20.00 25.84 24.20
CA SER A 658 -18.83 25.13 23.67
C SER A 658 -19.08 24.43 22.33
N LYS A 659 -20.35 24.28 21.91
CA LYS A 659 -20.68 23.70 20.61
C LYS A 659 -20.81 24.82 19.59
N ARG A 660 -19.85 24.90 18.67
CA ARG A 660 -19.78 25.95 17.65
C ARG A 660 -19.97 25.34 16.28
N VAL A 661 -20.55 26.10 15.37
CA VAL A 661 -20.64 25.75 13.96
C VAL A 661 -19.86 26.79 13.19
N TRP A 662 -18.89 26.33 12.40
CA TRP A 662 -18.14 27.16 11.47
C TRP A 662 -18.80 27.10 10.11
N LYS A 663 -19.18 28.25 9.58
CA LYS A 663 -19.63 28.37 8.19
C LYS A 663 -18.42 28.72 7.33
N LEU A 664 -17.99 27.78 6.51
CA LEU A 664 -16.86 27.91 5.60
C LEU A 664 -17.37 28.12 4.18
N ASP A 665 -16.80 29.07 3.45
CA ASP A 665 -16.99 29.18 2.00
C ASP A 665 -15.81 28.53 1.29
N ILE A 666 -16.12 27.61 0.37
CA ILE A 666 -15.18 27.18 -0.67
C ILE A 666 -15.49 28.00 -1.91
N VAL A 667 -14.49 28.73 -2.41
CA VAL A 667 -14.61 29.65 -3.54
C VAL A 667 -13.85 29.08 -4.73
N ASN A 668 -14.54 28.96 -5.85
CA ASN A 668 -13.93 28.63 -7.13
C ASN A 668 -13.55 29.93 -7.84
N THR A 669 -12.25 30.17 -7.93
CA THR A 669 -11.64 31.30 -8.65
C THR A 669 -11.22 30.93 -10.07
N GLY A 670 -11.43 29.67 -10.47
CA GLY A 670 -11.13 29.18 -11.80
C GLY A 670 -12.21 29.53 -12.83
N GLU A 671 -11.89 29.26 -14.10
CA GLU A 671 -12.76 29.56 -15.24
C GLU A 671 -13.77 28.46 -15.58
N GLU A 672 -13.65 27.30 -14.94
CA GLU A 672 -14.51 26.13 -15.11
C GLU A 672 -15.27 25.82 -13.82
N ILE A 673 -16.28 24.95 -13.92
CA ILE A 673 -16.98 24.44 -12.74
C ILE A 673 -16.00 23.54 -11.97
N ALA A 674 -15.92 23.71 -10.65
CA ALA A 674 -15.22 22.79 -9.76
C ALA A 674 -16.20 21.69 -9.34
N HIS A 675 -16.06 20.50 -9.92
CA HIS A 675 -17.03 19.42 -9.70
C HIS A 675 -16.74 18.68 -8.39
N GLY A 676 -17.80 18.33 -7.66
CA GLY A 676 -17.73 17.53 -6.45
C GLY A 676 -16.72 18.06 -5.44
N ALA A 677 -16.75 19.36 -5.14
CA ALA A 677 -15.82 19.95 -4.19
C ALA A 677 -16.04 19.36 -2.78
N GLN A 678 -14.97 19.23 -2.01
CA GLN A 678 -14.97 18.59 -0.68
C GLN A 678 -14.01 19.30 0.28
N ILE A 679 -14.31 19.21 1.58
CA ILE A 679 -13.32 19.41 2.64
C ILE A 679 -12.77 18.05 3.03
N ASN A 680 -11.49 17.80 2.75
CA ASN A 680 -10.84 16.51 2.97
C ASN A 680 -10.26 16.39 4.38
N LEU A 681 -9.77 17.50 4.94
CA LEU A 681 -9.18 17.55 6.27
C LEU A 681 -9.56 18.87 6.94
N LEU A 682 -9.90 18.80 8.23
CA LEU A 682 -10.00 19.96 9.12
C LEU A 682 -9.34 19.58 10.44
N SER A 683 -8.23 20.23 10.78
CA SER A 683 -7.54 20.00 12.04
C SER A 683 -7.24 21.31 12.76
N LEU A 684 -7.23 21.25 14.09
CA LEU A 684 -6.99 22.40 14.95
C LEU A 684 -5.89 22.09 15.95
N THR A 685 -4.98 23.05 16.11
CA THR A 685 -3.88 22.98 17.06
C THR A 685 -3.92 24.20 17.95
N GLN A 686 -3.89 24.02 19.27
CA GLN A 686 -3.98 25.13 20.20
C GLN A 686 -2.75 26.04 20.08
N ALA A 687 -3.00 27.33 19.89
CA ALA A 687 -1.99 28.38 19.78
C ALA A 687 -1.79 29.12 21.12
N SER A 688 -2.87 29.31 21.89
CA SER A 688 -2.82 29.93 23.22
C SER A 688 -3.99 29.47 24.11
N GLY A 689 -3.92 29.83 25.39
CA GLY A 689 -4.88 29.44 26.42
C GLY A 689 -4.17 28.99 27.69
N GLN A 690 -4.87 28.95 28.81
CA GLN A 690 -4.31 28.43 30.08
C GLN A 690 -4.26 26.90 30.10
N GLU A 691 -5.33 26.23 29.69
CA GLU A 691 -5.47 24.78 29.74
C GLU A 691 -5.30 24.17 28.35
N ALA A 692 -4.49 23.12 28.26
CA ALA A 692 -4.25 22.42 27.02
C ALA A 692 -5.49 21.57 26.65
N CYS A 693 -5.98 21.70 25.43
CA CYS A 693 -7.14 20.98 24.94
C CYS A 693 -7.07 20.77 23.43
N GLN A 694 -7.88 19.84 22.92
CA GLN A 694 -8.07 19.66 21.48
C GLN A 694 -9.58 19.58 21.17
N PRO A 695 -10.11 20.50 20.35
CA PRO A 695 -11.51 20.47 19.96
C PRO A 695 -11.78 19.30 18.99
N LYS A 696 -13.03 18.85 18.96
CA LYS A 696 -13.46 17.72 18.11
C LYS A 696 -14.23 18.24 16.90
N VAL A 697 -13.87 17.76 15.71
CA VAL A 697 -14.74 17.87 14.53
C VAL A 697 -15.81 16.79 14.65
N ILE A 698 -17.08 17.19 14.61
CA ILE A 698 -18.20 16.27 14.86
C ILE A 698 -18.55 15.46 13.60
N GLU A 699 -18.33 16.03 12.42
CA GLU A 699 -18.60 15.37 11.14
C GLU A 699 -17.46 14.44 10.72
N ASN A 700 -17.81 13.37 10.01
CA ASN A 700 -16.85 12.53 9.33
C ASN A 700 -16.35 13.25 8.06
N LEU A 701 -15.04 13.19 7.81
CA LEU A 701 -14.42 13.73 6.61
C LEU A 701 -14.13 12.60 5.60
N PRO A 702 -14.15 12.88 4.28
CA PRO A 702 -14.37 14.19 3.66
C PRO A 702 -15.83 14.66 3.72
N LEU A 703 -16.04 15.97 3.87
CA LEU A 703 -17.36 16.61 3.84
C LEU A 703 -17.67 17.10 2.43
N ASN A 704 -18.79 16.64 1.86
CA ASN A 704 -19.21 17.03 0.51
C ASN A 704 -19.73 18.48 0.46
N VAL A 705 -19.17 19.28 -0.43
CA VAL A 705 -19.60 20.66 -0.73
C VAL A 705 -20.40 20.70 -2.05
N GLY A 706 -20.11 19.79 -2.97
CA GLY A 706 -20.76 19.67 -4.28
C GLY A 706 -20.17 20.59 -5.34
N ASP A 707 -20.85 20.72 -6.47
CA ASP A 707 -20.37 21.52 -7.59
C ASP A 707 -20.39 23.03 -7.29
N ILE A 708 -19.29 23.71 -7.62
CA ILE A 708 -19.12 25.15 -7.47
C ILE A 708 -18.92 25.78 -8.85
N PRO A 709 -19.88 26.57 -9.36
CA PRO A 709 -19.71 27.27 -10.62
C PRO A 709 -18.47 28.19 -10.63
N ARG A 710 -17.97 28.48 -11.83
CA ARG A 710 -16.84 29.40 -12.01
C ARG A 710 -17.09 30.74 -11.31
N HIS A 711 -16.08 31.28 -10.65
CA HIS A 711 -16.14 32.57 -9.93
C HIS A 711 -17.24 32.65 -8.85
N GLU A 712 -17.78 31.52 -8.39
CA GLU A 712 -18.77 31.43 -7.33
C GLU A 712 -18.22 30.71 -6.10
N HIS A 713 -19.04 30.64 -5.04
CA HIS A 713 -18.72 29.92 -3.81
C HIS A 713 -19.88 29.05 -3.36
N ARG A 714 -19.56 28.06 -2.52
CA ARG A 714 -20.52 27.27 -1.75
C ARG A 714 -20.14 27.34 -0.28
N SER A 715 -21.14 27.54 0.57
CA SER A 715 -20.95 27.46 2.00
C SER A 715 -21.23 26.06 2.52
N VAL A 716 -20.45 25.63 3.50
CA VAL A 716 -20.69 24.41 4.27
C VAL A 716 -20.56 24.71 5.76
N SER A 717 -21.40 24.06 6.57
CA SER A 717 -21.39 24.20 8.02
C SER A 717 -20.64 23.02 8.64
N VAL A 718 -19.63 23.31 9.44
CA VAL A 718 -18.83 22.31 10.17
C VAL A 718 -19.05 22.47 11.67
N PRO A 719 -19.82 21.57 12.30
CA PRO A 719 -19.99 21.55 13.75
C PRO A 719 -18.70 21.07 14.44
N LEU A 720 -18.33 21.81 15.49
CA LEU A 720 -17.13 21.63 16.30
C LEU A 720 -17.51 21.62 17.78
N ASP A 721 -16.85 20.75 18.55
CA ASP A 721 -17.00 20.67 20.00
C ASP A 721 -15.74 21.19 20.70
N PHE A 722 -15.89 22.32 21.41
CA PHE A 722 -14.87 22.93 22.26
C PHE A 722 -15.14 22.70 23.75
N SER A 723 -15.95 21.68 24.13
CA SER A 723 -16.37 21.49 25.53
C SER A 723 -15.20 21.21 26.47
N ASP A 724 -14.14 20.63 25.95
CA ASP A 724 -12.91 20.34 26.68
C ASP A 724 -11.93 21.54 26.71
N CYS A 725 -12.34 22.70 26.17
CA CYS A 725 -11.48 23.85 25.98
C CYS A 725 -11.90 25.09 26.80
N SER A 726 -10.90 25.75 27.37
CA SER A 726 -11.10 27.00 28.10
C SER A 726 -11.55 28.15 27.17
N SER A 727 -12.27 29.13 27.72
CA SER A 727 -12.83 30.23 26.91
C SER A 727 -11.79 31.17 26.30
N ASP A 728 -10.57 31.19 26.84
CA ASP A 728 -9.43 31.96 26.36
C ASP A 728 -8.59 31.19 25.32
N ALA A 729 -8.91 29.91 25.06
CA ALA A 729 -8.20 29.10 24.08
C ALA A 729 -8.29 29.73 22.67
N ARG A 730 -7.18 29.67 21.93
CA ARG A 730 -7.09 30.08 20.52
C ARG A 730 -6.40 28.98 19.75
N PHE A 731 -6.76 28.81 18.48
CA PHE A 731 -6.30 27.69 17.66
C PHE A 731 -5.73 28.19 16.33
N ASN A 732 -4.78 27.45 15.78
CA ASN A 732 -4.53 27.46 14.36
C ASN A 732 -5.38 26.37 13.73
N ALA A 733 -6.06 26.68 12.63
CA ALA A 733 -6.78 25.70 11.84
C ALA A 733 -6.04 25.42 10.55
N MET A 734 -6.12 24.18 10.11
CA MET A 734 -5.75 23.72 8.78
C MET A 734 -6.96 23.12 8.12
N ILE A 735 -7.22 23.54 6.88
CA ILE A 735 -8.31 23.03 6.05
C ILE A 735 -7.69 22.58 4.74
N VAL A 736 -7.82 21.29 4.41
CA VAL A 736 -7.51 20.76 3.08
C VAL A 736 -8.82 20.55 2.35
N PHE A 737 -8.89 21.00 1.11
CA PHE A 737 -10.07 20.89 0.26
C PHE A 737 -9.66 20.53 -1.17
N SER A 738 -10.58 19.94 -1.91
CA SER A 738 -10.34 19.52 -3.28
C SER A 738 -11.59 19.59 -4.14
N SER A 739 -11.42 19.52 -5.46
CA SER A 739 -12.47 19.24 -6.44
C SER A 739 -11.94 18.29 -7.52
N ASP A 740 -12.85 17.90 -8.43
CA ASP A 740 -12.53 17.18 -9.66
C ASP A 740 -11.79 15.88 -9.36
N LYS A 741 -12.31 15.12 -8.37
CA LYS A 741 -11.73 13.86 -7.88
C LYS A 741 -10.26 14.00 -7.42
N GLY A 742 -9.91 15.15 -6.84
CA GLY A 742 -8.56 15.45 -6.35
C GLY A 742 -7.63 16.05 -7.40
N ALA A 743 -8.14 16.44 -8.57
CA ALA A 743 -7.31 17.09 -9.58
C ALA A 743 -6.94 18.55 -9.22
N VAL A 744 -7.76 19.19 -8.37
CA VAL A 744 -7.46 20.48 -7.74
C VAL A 744 -7.43 20.26 -6.24
N VAL A 745 -6.32 20.60 -5.59
CA VAL A 745 -6.13 20.45 -4.14
C VAL A 745 -5.60 21.75 -3.59
N GLY A 746 -6.27 22.29 -2.58
CA GLY A 746 -5.80 23.47 -1.86
C GLY A 746 -5.77 23.24 -0.37
N ASN A 747 -4.97 24.04 0.32
CA ASN A 747 -4.98 24.12 1.76
C ASN A 747 -5.10 25.57 2.23
N ALA A 748 -5.57 25.75 3.46
CA ALA A 748 -5.52 27.02 4.15
C ALA A 748 -5.11 26.78 5.60
N ILE A 749 -4.07 27.50 6.05
CA ILE A 749 -3.58 27.45 7.42
C ILE A 749 -3.64 28.86 8.00
N GLY A 750 -4.27 29.02 9.16
CA GLY A 750 -4.38 30.33 9.79
C GLY A 750 -4.90 30.32 11.23
N PRO A 751 -4.69 31.42 11.96
CA PRO A 751 -5.20 31.58 13.32
C PRO A 751 -6.72 31.75 13.31
N VAL A 752 -7.41 31.15 14.28
CA VAL A 752 -8.85 31.22 14.45
C VAL A 752 -9.22 31.41 15.93
N SER A 753 -10.16 32.32 16.20
CA SER A 753 -10.73 32.47 17.55
C SER A 753 -11.71 31.32 17.83
N ALA A 754 -11.56 30.68 19.00
CA ALA A 754 -12.47 29.63 19.46
C ALA A 754 -13.88 30.14 19.76
N LYS A 755 -14.02 31.43 20.06
CA LYS A 755 -15.29 32.08 20.40
C LYS A 755 -15.59 33.30 19.55
#